data_AF-A0A3A4PHL0-F1
#
_entry.id   AF-A0A3A4PHL0-F1
#
_cell.length_a   1.000
_cell.length_b   1.000
_cell.length_c   1.000
_cell.angle_alpha   90.00
_cell.angle_beta   90.00
_cell.angle_gamma   90.00
#
_symmetry.space_group_name_H-M   'P 1'
#
loop_
_entity.id
_entity.type
_entity.pdbx_description
1 polymer ?
#
loop_
_entity_poly.entity_id
_entity_poly.type
_entity_poly.pdbx_seq_one_letter_code
_entity_poly.pdbx_strand_id
1 'polypeptide(L)'
;MPDNNTTAIVQARLGSTRLPEKALMAIVGKPMLWHIVSRLKRAKEVDKVVVATSDCSADARIADFCRDNDIPCFRGSENDVLDRFYQTAKWRQSSVVVRITGDCPLIDPEVVDRVLHEYKTGSADYVTNTLIYTFPEGLDVEVFSFSALETAWREAKTEREREHVTPYIRYSGRFKTKNVFSNGSFPRRDYHWSVDYPEDLQFVSAVYERLASNASLFFSTEAVIELLESNPELMEINKKIIVNEGGLLSYTKETPVPVRERSLEKSNTLKAKAKEIIPSCTQTFSKGPTQFVQGVAPVYLQKGKGCRVWDVDGNEYIDYAMGLAPVILGYGYPSVVEAVAAQIKEGTTFTLPHPLEIEVSQKLVELIPCAEMVRFGKNGSDATSGAIRAARAYTGRDRIACCGYHGWQDWYIGTTTRNKGIPEAVRQLTSPFSYNNLESLERIFEQYPQQIAAVIMEPVGVEEPRDHFLQKVKELAYREGAVLIFDEIVTGFRMALGGAQEYFGVIPDMACYGKAMGNGFPIAAIVGRRDIMELFDEIFFSFTFGGETASLAAALATIQELQTNQVIPHLWWQGQKIRNGFNVLARHYGLEAYMECKGYAPRVAVQFHEQDSQRPILKSLYQQECLKRGILFTSGHNLSYSHTVEDIDYTLRVYRTVMEIMAQAIRSGNPEAWLEGEIVQPVFRRY
;
A
#
# COMPACT_ATOMS: atom_id res chain seq x y z
N MET A 1 10.80 -35.01 -26.60
CA MET A 1 10.57 -34.06 -25.49
C MET A 1 9.43 -34.65 -24.67
N PRO A 2 9.51 -34.74 -23.33
CA PRO A 2 8.37 -35.28 -22.57
C PRO A 2 7.16 -34.37 -22.84
N ASP A 3 6.03 -34.98 -23.20
CA ASP A 3 4.80 -34.30 -23.60
C ASP A 3 4.43 -33.23 -22.57
N ASN A 4 4.53 -31.96 -22.98
CA ASN A 4 4.33 -30.83 -22.08
C ASN A 4 2.84 -30.52 -21.93
N ASN A 5 2.08 -31.48 -21.40
CA ASN A 5 0.63 -31.45 -21.25
C ASN A 5 0.20 -30.43 -20.18
N THR A 6 -0.21 -29.26 -20.64
CA THR A 6 -0.64 -28.13 -19.82
C THR A 6 -2.15 -28.17 -19.59
N THR A 7 -2.58 -28.24 -18.33
CA THR A 7 -3.99 -28.34 -17.97
C THR A 7 -4.43 -27.15 -17.14
N ALA A 8 -5.42 -26.41 -17.63
CA ALA A 8 -6.14 -25.41 -16.85
C ALA A 8 -7.23 -26.08 -15.99
N ILE A 9 -7.09 -25.95 -14.68
CA ILE A 9 -8.01 -26.48 -13.68
C ILE A 9 -8.83 -25.32 -13.11
N VAL A 10 -10.13 -25.34 -13.37
CA VAL A 10 -11.10 -24.36 -12.84
C VAL A 10 -11.67 -24.89 -11.53
N GLN A 11 -11.42 -24.18 -10.43
CA GLN A 11 -11.98 -24.48 -9.12
C GLN A 11 -13.42 -23.96 -9.01
N ALA A 12 -14.43 -24.83 -9.02
CA ALA A 12 -15.83 -24.41 -8.88
C ALA A 12 -16.52 -25.10 -7.69
N ARG A 13 -17.45 -24.41 -7.03
CA ARG A 13 -18.38 -24.96 -6.03
C ARG A 13 -19.64 -24.10 -5.96
N LEU A 14 -20.76 -24.67 -5.53
CA LEU A 14 -22.02 -23.95 -5.29
C LEU A 14 -22.16 -23.47 -3.84
N GLY A 15 -21.38 -24.02 -2.90
CA GLY A 15 -21.39 -23.72 -1.47
C GLY A 15 -20.88 -22.33 -1.06
N SER A 16 -21.03 -21.31 -1.91
CA SER A 16 -20.74 -19.93 -1.55
C SER A 16 -21.77 -19.40 -0.56
N THR A 17 -21.34 -18.82 0.55
CA THR A 17 -22.24 -18.25 1.56
C THR A 17 -22.76 -16.87 1.19
N ARG A 18 -21.98 -16.09 0.43
CA ARG A 18 -22.30 -14.70 0.05
C ARG A 18 -23.18 -14.61 -1.18
N LEU A 19 -22.89 -15.44 -2.18
CA LEU A 19 -23.69 -15.59 -3.40
C LEU A 19 -23.82 -17.08 -3.74
N PRO A 20 -24.81 -17.77 -3.15
CA PRO A 20 -25.04 -19.19 -3.38
C PRO A 20 -25.22 -19.52 -4.86
N GLU A 21 -24.71 -20.67 -5.29
CA GLU A 21 -24.81 -21.15 -6.67
C GLU A 21 -24.18 -20.27 -7.77
N LYS A 22 -23.35 -19.27 -7.39
CA LYS A 22 -22.77 -18.29 -8.32
C LYS A 22 -22.17 -18.87 -9.60
N ALA A 23 -21.50 -20.01 -9.53
CA ALA A 23 -20.86 -20.66 -10.67
C ALA A 23 -21.84 -21.00 -11.81
N LEU A 24 -23.13 -21.17 -11.51
CA LEU A 24 -24.18 -21.49 -12.49
C LEU A 24 -25.14 -20.32 -12.76
N MET A 25 -24.96 -19.17 -12.12
CA MET A 25 -25.76 -17.97 -12.42
C MET A 25 -25.50 -17.46 -13.83
N ALA A 26 -26.53 -16.94 -14.47
CA ALA A 26 -26.46 -16.50 -15.86
C ALA A 26 -25.82 -15.11 -15.99
N ILE A 27 -24.91 -14.97 -16.96
CA ILE A 27 -24.37 -13.71 -17.47
C ILE A 27 -24.70 -13.71 -18.96
N VAL A 28 -25.54 -12.77 -19.43
CA VAL A 28 -26.00 -12.68 -20.82
C VAL A 28 -26.45 -14.06 -21.38
N GLY A 29 -27.33 -14.73 -20.63
CA GLY A 29 -27.97 -16.00 -21.04
C GLY A 29 -27.09 -17.25 -20.97
N LYS A 30 -25.84 -17.17 -20.49
CA LYS A 30 -24.96 -18.33 -20.28
C LYS A 30 -24.47 -18.42 -18.83
N PRO A 31 -24.32 -19.62 -18.25
CA PRO A 31 -23.78 -19.76 -16.89
C PRO A 31 -22.37 -19.15 -16.75
N MET A 32 -22.05 -18.60 -15.59
CA MET A 32 -20.72 -18.04 -15.30
C MET A 32 -19.58 -19.03 -15.61
N LEU A 33 -19.71 -20.28 -15.18
CA LEU A 33 -18.76 -21.35 -15.46
C LEU A 33 -18.58 -21.60 -16.96
N TRP A 34 -19.63 -21.40 -17.77
CA TRP A 34 -19.54 -21.49 -19.23
C TRP A 34 -18.60 -20.42 -19.80
N HIS A 35 -18.70 -19.17 -19.32
CA HIS A 35 -17.84 -18.07 -19.77
C HIS A 35 -16.37 -18.36 -19.45
N ILE A 36 -16.08 -18.80 -18.22
CA ILE A 36 -14.72 -19.13 -17.77
C ILE A 36 -14.11 -20.21 -18.65
N VAL A 37 -14.80 -21.35 -18.80
CA VAL A 37 -14.29 -22.48 -19.60
C VAL A 37 -14.15 -22.10 -21.08
N SER A 38 -15.12 -21.37 -21.64
CA SER A 38 -15.11 -20.98 -23.04
C SER A 38 -13.98 -20.00 -23.36
N ARG A 39 -13.67 -19.08 -22.43
CA ARG A 39 -12.51 -18.20 -22.54
C ARG A 39 -11.22 -19.00 -22.44
N LEU A 40 -11.06 -19.86 -21.43
CA LEU A 40 -9.85 -20.69 -21.29
C LEU A 40 -9.57 -21.60 -22.50
N LYS A 41 -10.60 -22.14 -23.16
CA LYS A 41 -10.46 -22.93 -24.40
C LYS A 41 -9.87 -22.14 -25.58
N ARG A 42 -9.78 -20.80 -25.49
CA ARG A 42 -9.17 -19.92 -26.50
C ARG A 42 -7.71 -19.59 -26.20
N ALA A 43 -7.19 -19.95 -25.03
CA ALA A 43 -5.77 -19.81 -24.70
C ALA A 43 -4.96 -20.75 -25.59
N LYS A 44 -3.94 -20.22 -26.27
CA LYS A 44 -3.15 -20.96 -27.28
C LYS A 44 -2.21 -21.97 -26.63
N GLU A 45 -1.81 -21.72 -25.40
CA GLU A 45 -0.80 -22.50 -24.70
C GLU A 45 -1.38 -23.56 -23.75
N VAL A 46 -2.72 -23.60 -23.59
CA VAL A 46 -3.45 -24.55 -22.75
C VAL A 46 -3.97 -25.72 -23.58
N ASP A 47 -3.52 -26.94 -23.27
CA ASP A 47 -3.93 -28.14 -24.01
C ASP A 47 -5.28 -28.69 -23.55
N LYS A 48 -5.59 -28.57 -22.25
CA LYS A 48 -6.76 -29.17 -21.62
C LYS A 48 -7.39 -28.20 -20.63
N VAL A 49 -8.72 -28.12 -20.62
CA VAL A 49 -9.49 -27.42 -19.59
C VAL A 49 -10.33 -28.44 -18.82
N VAL A 50 -10.27 -28.40 -17.49
CA VAL A 50 -10.99 -29.31 -16.59
C VAL A 50 -11.60 -28.53 -15.43
N VAL A 51 -12.78 -28.94 -14.97
CA VAL A 51 -13.43 -28.38 -13.78
C VAL A 51 -13.20 -29.31 -12.59
N ALA A 52 -12.72 -28.76 -11.48
CA ALA A 52 -12.59 -29.47 -10.21
C ALA A 52 -13.64 -28.94 -9.22
N THR A 53 -14.60 -29.79 -8.84
CA THR A 53 -15.74 -29.45 -7.96
C THR A 53 -15.85 -30.40 -6.77
N SER A 54 -16.64 -30.06 -5.74
CA SER A 54 -16.78 -30.97 -4.60
C SER A 54 -17.63 -32.22 -4.90
N ASP A 55 -17.43 -33.28 -4.11
CA ASP A 55 -18.26 -34.47 -4.09
C ASP A 55 -19.56 -34.30 -3.29
N CYS A 56 -19.79 -33.15 -2.65
CA CYS A 56 -21.04 -32.80 -1.99
C CYS A 56 -22.22 -32.83 -2.96
N SER A 57 -23.40 -33.22 -2.47
CA SER A 57 -24.61 -33.39 -3.29
C SER A 57 -25.05 -32.11 -4.00
N ALA A 58 -24.90 -30.95 -3.37
CA ALA A 58 -25.21 -29.65 -3.98
C ALA A 58 -24.40 -29.42 -5.27
N ASP A 59 -23.12 -29.78 -5.27
CA ASP A 59 -22.21 -29.57 -6.40
C ASP A 59 -22.41 -30.58 -7.56
N ALA A 60 -23.32 -31.55 -7.42
CA ALA A 60 -23.68 -32.46 -8.51
C ALA A 60 -24.16 -31.71 -9.76
N ARG A 61 -24.83 -30.56 -9.58
CA ARG A 61 -25.27 -29.71 -10.69
C ARG A 61 -24.12 -29.13 -11.52
N ILE A 62 -22.96 -28.90 -10.92
CA ILE A 62 -21.75 -28.49 -11.66
C ILE A 62 -21.27 -29.66 -12.54
N ALA A 63 -21.25 -30.87 -12.00
CA ALA A 63 -20.86 -32.06 -12.74
C ALA A 63 -21.85 -32.37 -13.89
N ASP A 64 -23.16 -32.19 -13.65
CA ASP A 64 -24.20 -32.30 -14.67
C ASP A 64 -23.99 -31.28 -15.79
N PHE A 65 -23.81 -30.00 -15.43
CA PHE A 65 -23.48 -28.95 -16.41
C PHE A 65 -22.24 -29.30 -17.23
N CYS A 66 -21.17 -29.80 -16.58
CA CYS A 66 -19.94 -30.18 -17.27
C CYS A 66 -20.17 -31.34 -18.25
N ARG A 67 -20.91 -32.37 -17.85
CA ARG A 67 -21.27 -33.51 -18.71
C ARG A 67 -22.08 -33.05 -19.93
N ASP A 68 -23.07 -32.19 -19.71
CA ASP A 68 -23.97 -31.71 -20.77
C ASP A 68 -23.26 -30.78 -21.78
N ASN A 69 -22.08 -30.25 -21.42
CA ASN A 69 -21.26 -29.36 -22.27
C ASN A 69 -19.91 -29.98 -22.70
N ASP A 70 -19.73 -31.29 -22.51
CA ASP A 70 -18.49 -32.02 -22.83
C ASP A 70 -17.23 -31.37 -22.21
N ILE A 71 -17.33 -31.07 -20.91
CA ILE A 71 -16.24 -30.52 -20.10
C ILE A 71 -15.80 -31.60 -19.11
N PRO A 72 -14.53 -32.04 -19.12
CA PRO A 72 -14.00 -32.95 -18.12
C PRO A 72 -14.20 -32.38 -16.71
N CYS A 73 -14.73 -33.19 -15.78
CA CYS A 73 -15.00 -32.78 -14.41
C CYS A 73 -14.47 -33.83 -13.41
N PHE A 74 -13.70 -33.37 -12.43
CA PHE A 74 -13.27 -34.18 -11.29
C PHE A 74 -13.99 -33.74 -10.01
N ARG A 75 -14.39 -34.71 -9.19
CA ARG A 75 -15.06 -34.48 -7.90
C ARG A 75 -14.22 -35.00 -6.74
N GLY A 76 -14.10 -34.23 -5.67
CA GLY A 76 -13.38 -34.63 -4.46
C GLY A 76 -13.75 -33.78 -3.24
N SER A 77 -12.99 -33.94 -2.14
CA SER A 77 -13.26 -33.27 -0.84
C SER A 77 -13.56 -31.78 -0.99
N GLU A 78 -14.63 -31.27 -0.37
CA GLU A 78 -14.97 -29.84 -0.36
C GLU A 78 -13.89 -28.99 0.31
N ASN A 79 -13.37 -29.45 1.44
CA ASN A 79 -12.48 -28.70 2.34
C ASN A 79 -10.98 -28.91 2.05
N ASP A 80 -10.62 -29.96 1.31
CA ASP A 80 -9.25 -30.23 0.89
C ASP A 80 -9.10 -29.96 -0.61
N VAL A 81 -9.04 -28.67 -0.93
CA VAL A 81 -8.95 -28.18 -2.31
C VAL A 81 -7.59 -28.55 -2.92
N LEU A 82 -6.53 -28.56 -2.10
CA LEU A 82 -5.20 -28.98 -2.53
C LEU A 82 -5.19 -30.44 -3.01
N ASP A 83 -5.79 -31.36 -2.24
CA ASP A 83 -5.97 -32.75 -2.67
C ASP A 83 -6.81 -32.82 -3.95
N ARG A 84 -7.94 -32.12 -4.01
CA ARG A 84 -8.79 -32.12 -5.19
C ARG A 84 -8.04 -31.67 -6.45
N PHE A 85 -7.19 -30.65 -6.35
CA PHE A 85 -6.31 -30.20 -7.44
C PHE A 85 -5.26 -31.26 -7.81
N TYR A 86 -4.59 -31.87 -6.83
CA TYR A 86 -3.60 -32.93 -7.06
C TYR A 86 -4.21 -34.13 -7.79
N GLN A 87 -5.36 -34.64 -7.31
CA GLN A 87 -6.04 -35.78 -7.95
C GLN A 87 -6.53 -35.43 -9.35
N THR A 88 -7.03 -34.20 -9.57
CA THR A 88 -7.44 -33.73 -10.90
C THR A 88 -6.26 -33.72 -11.87
N ALA A 89 -5.13 -33.13 -11.48
CA ALA A 89 -3.93 -33.06 -12.31
C ALA A 89 -3.36 -34.46 -12.60
N LYS A 90 -3.39 -35.36 -11.61
CA LYS A 90 -2.97 -36.76 -11.75
C LYS A 90 -3.87 -37.52 -12.74
N TRP A 91 -5.19 -37.35 -12.63
CA TRP A 91 -6.17 -37.96 -13.55
C TRP A 91 -5.97 -37.47 -15.00
N ARG A 92 -5.64 -36.19 -15.19
CA ARG A 92 -5.38 -35.60 -16.52
C ARG A 92 -3.95 -35.79 -17.03
N GLN A 93 -3.08 -36.45 -16.25
CA GLN A 93 -1.67 -36.65 -16.54
C GLN A 93 -0.95 -35.33 -16.88
N SER A 94 -1.28 -34.27 -16.15
CA SER A 94 -0.76 -32.92 -16.38
C SER A 94 0.72 -32.86 -16.00
N SER A 95 1.55 -32.24 -16.84
CA SER A 95 2.93 -31.85 -16.47
C SER A 95 2.95 -30.45 -15.85
N VAL A 96 2.12 -29.56 -16.39
CA VAL A 96 1.94 -28.16 -15.97
C VAL A 96 0.47 -27.94 -15.61
N VAL A 97 0.23 -27.27 -14.49
CA VAL A 97 -1.10 -26.93 -13.99
C VAL A 97 -1.28 -25.41 -14.03
N VAL A 98 -2.40 -24.96 -14.61
CA VAL A 98 -2.87 -23.57 -14.54
C VAL A 98 -4.07 -23.54 -13.61
N ARG A 99 -3.94 -22.91 -12.44
CA ARG A 99 -5.06 -22.73 -11.52
C ARG A 99 -5.83 -21.46 -11.88
N ILE A 100 -7.14 -21.62 -12.04
CA ILE A 100 -8.11 -20.55 -12.27
C ILE A 100 -9.27 -20.73 -11.28
N THR A 101 -9.77 -19.64 -10.70
CA THR A 101 -10.93 -19.69 -9.80
C THR A 101 -12.24 -19.61 -10.60
N GLY A 102 -13.27 -20.31 -10.11
CA GLY A 102 -14.56 -20.46 -10.80
C GLY A 102 -15.49 -19.24 -10.70
N ASP A 103 -14.99 -18.12 -10.23
CA ASP A 103 -15.69 -16.85 -10.03
C ASP A 103 -15.06 -15.70 -10.83
N CYS A 104 -14.22 -16.00 -11.82
CA CYS A 104 -13.53 -15.03 -12.65
C CYS A 104 -14.04 -15.05 -14.11
N PRO A 105 -15.31 -14.66 -14.38
CA PRO A 105 -15.91 -14.74 -15.71
C PRO A 105 -15.24 -13.88 -16.78
N LEU A 106 -14.44 -12.88 -16.38
CA LEU A 106 -13.72 -12.00 -17.29
C LEU A 106 -12.29 -12.48 -17.62
N ILE A 107 -11.87 -13.65 -17.13
CA ILE A 107 -10.52 -14.20 -17.34
C ILE A 107 -10.06 -14.11 -18.81
N ASP A 108 -8.88 -13.55 -19.04
CA ASP A 108 -8.38 -13.28 -20.38
C ASP A 108 -7.42 -14.37 -20.87
N PRO A 109 -7.70 -15.02 -22.01
CA PRO A 109 -6.80 -16.01 -22.60
C PRO A 109 -5.39 -15.50 -22.85
N GLU A 110 -5.22 -14.23 -23.22
CA GLU A 110 -3.88 -13.66 -23.49
C GLU A 110 -3.08 -13.46 -22.21
N VAL A 111 -3.74 -13.13 -21.10
CA VAL A 111 -3.10 -13.07 -19.77
C VAL A 111 -2.71 -14.47 -19.32
N VAL A 112 -3.57 -15.47 -19.53
CA VAL A 112 -3.26 -16.87 -19.24
C VAL A 112 -2.03 -17.32 -20.03
N ASP A 113 -2.03 -17.12 -21.36
CA ASP A 113 -0.91 -17.48 -22.23
C ASP A 113 0.38 -16.75 -21.83
N ARG A 114 0.30 -15.46 -21.44
CA ARG A 114 1.46 -14.70 -20.99
C ARG A 114 2.11 -15.29 -19.74
N VAL A 115 1.31 -15.64 -18.73
CA VAL A 115 1.83 -16.24 -17.49
C VAL A 115 2.41 -17.63 -17.76
N LEU A 116 1.78 -18.38 -18.67
CA LEU A 116 2.25 -19.69 -19.12
C LEU A 116 3.56 -19.62 -19.90
N HIS A 117 3.68 -18.64 -20.78
CA HIS A 117 4.88 -18.39 -21.56
C HIS A 117 6.08 -18.11 -20.66
N GLU A 118 5.89 -17.24 -19.66
CA GLU A 118 6.91 -16.92 -18.66
C GLU A 118 7.31 -18.14 -17.80
N TYR A 119 6.37 -19.03 -17.51
CA TYR A 119 6.66 -20.31 -16.87
C TYR A 119 7.50 -21.24 -17.76
N LYS A 120 7.08 -21.45 -19.01
CA LYS A 120 7.71 -22.39 -19.94
C LYS A 120 9.10 -21.95 -20.41
N THR A 121 9.35 -20.65 -20.50
CA THR A 121 10.63 -20.07 -20.93
C THR A 121 11.56 -19.75 -19.76
N GLY A 122 11.01 -19.66 -18.55
CA GLY A 122 11.75 -19.35 -17.33
C GLY A 122 12.30 -20.58 -16.60
N SER A 123 12.83 -20.33 -15.39
CA SER A 123 13.35 -21.37 -14.49
C SER A 123 12.66 -21.36 -13.12
N ALA A 124 11.46 -20.79 -13.04
CA ALA A 124 10.68 -20.69 -11.81
C ALA A 124 9.78 -21.92 -11.65
N ASP A 125 9.62 -22.39 -10.41
CA ASP A 125 8.75 -23.51 -10.08
C ASP A 125 7.27 -23.09 -10.03
N TYR A 126 7.03 -21.80 -9.78
CA TYR A 126 5.72 -21.19 -9.67
C TYR A 126 5.74 -19.79 -10.28
N VAL A 127 4.91 -19.56 -11.30
CA VAL A 127 4.76 -18.27 -11.98
C VAL A 127 3.31 -17.82 -11.86
N THR A 128 3.11 -16.55 -11.53
CA THR A 128 1.78 -16.02 -11.31
C THR A 128 1.74 -14.52 -11.55
N ASN A 129 0.57 -13.95 -11.75
CA ASN A 129 0.36 -12.50 -11.69
C ASN A 129 -0.24 -12.03 -10.35
N THR A 130 -0.27 -12.91 -9.33
CA THR A 130 -0.91 -12.65 -8.04
C THR A 130 0.07 -12.56 -6.85
N LEU A 131 1.38 -12.59 -7.07
CA LEU A 131 2.34 -12.26 -5.99
C LEU A 131 2.36 -10.76 -5.75
N ILE A 132 2.34 -9.99 -6.84
CA ILE A 132 2.17 -8.53 -6.88
C ILE A 132 1.14 -8.24 -7.98
N TYR A 133 -0.03 -7.74 -7.59
CA TYR A 133 -1.10 -7.50 -8.54
C TYR A 133 -0.87 -6.20 -9.29
N THR A 134 -0.67 -6.33 -10.60
CA THR A 134 -0.66 -5.23 -11.58
C THR A 134 -1.73 -5.39 -12.65
N PHE A 135 -2.46 -6.52 -12.60
CA PHE A 135 -3.66 -6.77 -13.38
C PHE A 135 -4.90 -6.51 -12.49
N PRO A 136 -6.07 -6.22 -13.10
CA PRO A 136 -7.35 -6.25 -12.43
C PRO A 136 -7.57 -7.54 -11.65
N GLU A 137 -8.22 -7.45 -10.49
CA GLU A 137 -8.63 -8.65 -9.77
C GLU A 137 -9.64 -9.43 -10.61
N GLY A 138 -9.56 -10.76 -10.59
CA GLY A 138 -10.38 -11.61 -11.47
C GLY A 138 -9.66 -12.04 -12.75
N LEU A 139 -8.42 -11.60 -12.96
CA LEU A 139 -7.51 -12.11 -13.98
C LEU A 139 -6.40 -12.99 -13.39
N ASP A 140 -6.65 -13.55 -12.21
CA ASP A 140 -5.69 -14.30 -11.42
C ASP A 140 -5.30 -15.60 -12.13
N VAL A 141 -4.01 -15.73 -12.43
CA VAL A 141 -3.43 -16.92 -13.06
C VAL A 141 -2.26 -17.40 -12.22
N GLU A 142 -2.25 -18.69 -11.90
CA GLU A 142 -1.16 -19.34 -11.19
C GLU A 142 -0.73 -20.60 -11.96
N VAL A 143 0.56 -20.69 -12.25
CA VAL A 143 1.15 -21.76 -13.06
C VAL A 143 2.26 -22.44 -12.26
N PHE A 144 2.21 -23.77 -12.20
CA PHE A 144 3.21 -24.57 -11.50
C PHE A 144 3.28 -25.99 -12.08
N SER A 145 4.38 -26.69 -11.80
CA SER A 145 4.53 -28.09 -12.23
C SER A 145 3.65 -29.02 -11.39
N PHE A 146 3.33 -30.18 -11.96
CA PHE A 146 2.74 -31.28 -11.20
C PHE A 146 3.63 -31.71 -10.02
N SER A 147 4.97 -31.67 -10.17
CA SER A 147 5.89 -32.01 -9.07
C SER A 147 5.85 -31.01 -7.91
N ALA A 148 5.67 -29.73 -8.19
CA ALA A 148 5.49 -28.71 -7.16
C ALA A 148 4.15 -28.89 -6.44
N LEU A 149 3.08 -29.16 -7.19
CA LEU A 149 1.77 -29.50 -6.63
C LEU A 149 1.83 -30.76 -5.75
N GLU A 150 2.52 -31.81 -6.19
CA GLU A 150 2.67 -33.04 -5.42
C GLU A 150 3.44 -32.81 -4.12
N THR A 151 4.52 -32.01 -4.16
CA THR A 151 5.30 -31.66 -2.98
C THR A 151 4.43 -30.89 -1.99
N ALA A 152 3.69 -29.88 -2.46
CA ALA A 152 2.74 -29.14 -1.64
C ALA A 152 1.67 -30.05 -1.03
N TRP A 153 1.08 -30.94 -1.82
CA TRP A 153 0.09 -31.91 -1.36
C TRP A 153 0.63 -32.87 -0.30
N ARG A 154 1.91 -33.27 -0.36
CA ARG A 154 2.50 -34.16 0.67
C ARG A 154 2.83 -33.43 1.95
N GLU A 155 3.18 -32.15 1.88
CA GLU A 155 3.85 -31.45 2.98
C GLU A 155 3.05 -30.32 3.63
N ALA A 156 2.00 -29.83 2.99
CA ALA A 156 1.04 -28.90 3.59
C ALA A 156 0.40 -29.53 4.84
N LYS A 157 0.43 -28.82 5.98
CA LYS A 157 -0.05 -29.33 7.28
C LYS A 157 -1.19 -28.52 7.89
N THR A 158 -1.26 -27.24 7.57
CA THR A 158 -2.28 -26.35 8.14
C THR A 158 -3.59 -26.45 7.38
N GLU A 159 -4.72 -26.20 8.04
CA GLU A 159 -6.04 -26.17 7.38
C GLU A 159 -6.04 -25.20 6.19
N ARG A 160 -5.44 -24.01 6.35
CA ARG A 160 -5.32 -23.00 5.29
C ARG A 160 -4.53 -23.48 4.07
N GLU A 161 -3.44 -24.21 4.27
CA GLU A 161 -2.66 -24.80 3.16
C GLU A 161 -3.39 -25.94 2.46
N ARG A 162 -4.39 -26.58 3.10
CA ARG A 162 -5.25 -27.60 2.48
C ARG A 162 -6.47 -26.98 1.79
N GLU A 163 -7.04 -25.94 2.39
CA GLU A 163 -8.21 -25.21 1.88
C GLU A 163 -7.89 -24.37 0.64
N HIS A 164 -6.64 -23.90 0.52
CA HIS A 164 -6.16 -23.16 -0.66
C HIS A 164 -4.98 -23.88 -1.31
N VAL A 165 -4.90 -23.86 -2.65
CA VAL A 165 -3.99 -24.73 -3.42
C VAL A 165 -2.51 -24.32 -3.29
N THR A 166 -2.22 -23.02 -3.31
CA THR A 166 -0.86 -22.50 -3.49
C THR A 166 -0.17 -21.88 -2.25
N PRO A 167 -0.77 -21.71 -1.04
CA PRO A 167 -0.05 -21.15 0.10
C PRO A 167 1.27 -21.85 0.43
N TYR A 168 1.31 -23.18 0.43
CA TYR A 168 2.55 -23.92 0.70
C TYR A 168 3.62 -23.65 -0.38
N ILE A 169 3.23 -23.65 -1.66
CA ILE A 169 4.13 -23.35 -2.79
C ILE A 169 4.72 -21.95 -2.64
N ARG A 170 3.88 -20.98 -2.26
CA ARG A 170 4.28 -19.58 -2.12
C ARG A 170 5.21 -19.34 -0.94
N TYR A 171 4.91 -19.93 0.22
CA TYR A 171 5.46 -19.45 1.49
C TYR A 171 6.43 -20.43 2.17
N SER A 172 6.58 -21.65 1.67
CA SER A 172 7.53 -22.63 2.25
C SER A 172 9.00 -22.25 2.06
N GLY A 173 9.31 -21.29 1.18
CA GLY A 173 10.68 -20.94 0.79
C GLY A 173 11.39 -21.99 -0.06
N ARG A 174 10.68 -23.06 -0.47
CA ARG A 174 11.23 -24.19 -1.23
C ARG A 174 11.20 -24.01 -2.73
N PHE A 175 10.38 -23.09 -3.22
CA PHE A 175 10.08 -22.91 -4.64
C PHE A 175 10.59 -21.58 -5.14
N LYS A 176 11.16 -21.56 -6.34
CA LYS A 176 11.47 -20.33 -7.05
C LYS A 176 10.20 -19.74 -7.61
N THR A 177 9.84 -18.55 -7.14
CA THR A 177 8.61 -17.87 -7.55
C THR A 177 8.93 -16.71 -8.50
N LYS A 178 8.04 -16.42 -9.46
CA LYS A 178 8.14 -15.26 -10.34
C LYS A 178 6.78 -14.60 -10.52
N ASN A 179 6.74 -13.27 -10.42
CA ASN A 179 5.55 -12.49 -10.73
C ASN A 179 5.57 -12.02 -12.19
N VAL A 180 4.42 -12.07 -12.86
CA VAL A 180 4.19 -11.48 -14.18
C VAL A 180 3.46 -10.16 -13.99
N PHE A 181 4.00 -9.10 -14.57
CA PHE A 181 3.48 -7.74 -14.45
C PHE A 181 2.68 -7.34 -15.70
N SER A 182 1.68 -6.48 -15.54
CA SER A 182 1.00 -5.86 -16.67
C SER A 182 1.91 -4.81 -17.34
N ASN A 183 1.60 -4.39 -18.57
CA ASN A 183 2.39 -3.39 -19.29
C ASN A 183 2.05 -1.94 -18.87
N GLY A 184 1.16 -1.75 -17.89
CA GLY A 184 0.71 -0.43 -17.44
C GLY A 184 1.52 0.13 -16.27
N SER A 185 1.57 1.45 -16.16
CA SER A 185 2.33 2.20 -15.15
C SER A 185 1.70 2.25 -13.76
N PHE A 186 0.49 1.69 -13.56
CA PHE A 186 -0.23 1.74 -12.28
C PHE A 186 -0.85 0.40 -11.91
N PRO A 187 -0.95 0.07 -10.60
CA PRO A 187 -1.81 -1.02 -10.17
C PRO A 187 -3.28 -0.62 -10.40
N ARG A 188 -3.90 -1.14 -11.48
CA ARG A 188 -5.33 -0.96 -11.81
C ARG A 188 -6.25 -1.73 -10.84
N ARG A 189 -6.05 -1.52 -9.54
CA ARG A 189 -6.60 -2.35 -8.46
C ARG A 189 -7.94 -1.86 -7.91
N ASP A 190 -8.44 -0.74 -8.44
CA ASP A 190 -9.84 -0.32 -8.26
C ASP A 190 -10.80 -1.16 -9.12
N TYR A 191 -10.27 -2.02 -9.99
CA TYR A 191 -11.04 -2.93 -10.83
C TYR A 191 -11.21 -4.29 -10.13
N HIS A 192 -12.43 -4.55 -9.67
CA HIS A 192 -12.86 -5.79 -9.02
C HIS A 192 -13.73 -6.58 -10.02
N TRP A 193 -13.19 -7.64 -10.62
CA TRP A 193 -13.86 -8.39 -11.71
C TRP A 193 -14.25 -9.82 -11.33
N SER A 194 -13.85 -10.31 -10.16
CA SER A 194 -14.40 -11.56 -9.62
C SER A 194 -15.83 -11.36 -9.11
N VAL A 195 -16.59 -12.45 -9.08
CA VAL A 195 -17.99 -12.44 -8.64
C VAL A 195 -18.13 -13.14 -7.30
N ASP A 196 -18.29 -12.39 -6.23
CA ASP A 196 -18.53 -12.91 -4.88
C ASP A 196 -19.89 -12.48 -4.29
N TYR A 197 -20.43 -11.36 -4.77
CA TYR A 197 -21.67 -10.74 -4.32
C TYR A 197 -22.63 -10.44 -5.49
N PRO A 198 -23.93 -10.20 -5.23
CA PRO A 198 -24.89 -9.81 -6.27
C PRO A 198 -24.46 -8.60 -7.10
N GLU A 199 -23.84 -7.61 -6.46
CA GLU A 199 -23.33 -6.39 -7.10
C GLU A 199 -22.18 -6.70 -8.08
N ASP A 200 -21.32 -7.67 -7.77
CA ASP A 200 -20.29 -8.11 -8.71
C ASP A 200 -20.89 -8.76 -9.95
N LEU A 201 -21.92 -9.60 -9.76
CA LEU A 201 -22.64 -10.22 -10.87
C LEU A 201 -23.32 -9.15 -11.73
N GLN A 202 -23.90 -8.12 -11.11
CA GLN A 202 -24.47 -6.98 -11.81
C GLN A 202 -23.41 -6.23 -12.61
N PHE A 203 -22.25 -5.95 -12.02
CA PHE A 203 -21.13 -5.28 -12.67
C PHE A 203 -20.65 -6.08 -13.90
N VAL A 204 -20.32 -7.36 -13.70
CA VAL A 204 -19.84 -8.22 -14.79
C VAL A 204 -20.90 -8.36 -15.88
N SER A 205 -22.18 -8.51 -15.51
CA SER A 205 -23.27 -8.57 -16.50
C SER A 205 -23.37 -7.29 -17.31
N ALA A 206 -23.25 -6.13 -16.67
CA ALA A 206 -23.24 -4.83 -17.33
C ALA A 206 -22.04 -4.64 -18.29
N VAL A 207 -20.86 -5.19 -17.95
CA VAL A 207 -19.69 -5.23 -18.84
C VAL A 207 -19.97 -6.12 -20.05
N TYR A 208 -20.47 -7.34 -19.82
CA TYR A 208 -20.81 -8.26 -20.91
C TYR A 208 -21.91 -7.71 -21.81
N GLU A 209 -22.95 -7.07 -21.28
CA GLU A 209 -24.03 -6.47 -22.08
C GLU A 209 -23.54 -5.35 -23.01
N ARG A 210 -22.49 -4.62 -22.62
CA ARG A 210 -21.93 -3.50 -23.39
C ARG A 210 -20.88 -3.96 -24.41
N LEU A 211 -20.09 -4.99 -24.08
CA LEU A 211 -19.01 -5.48 -24.96
C LEU A 211 -19.42 -6.67 -25.82
N ALA A 212 -20.42 -7.46 -25.40
CA ALA A 212 -20.95 -8.53 -26.21
C ALA A 212 -21.62 -7.95 -27.46
N SER A 213 -21.27 -8.51 -28.60
CA SER A 213 -22.01 -8.28 -29.84
C SER A 213 -22.88 -9.49 -30.16
N ASN A 214 -23.85 -9.33 -31.04
CA ASN A 214 -24.67 -10.43 -31.55
C ASN A 214 -23.85 -11.59 -32.15
N ALA A 215 -22.56 -11.38 -32.44
CA ALA A 215 -21.64 -12.37 -33.02
C ALA A 215 -20.55 -12.89 -32.06
N SER A 216 -20.31 -12.27 -30.89
CA SER A 216 -19.23 -12.68 -29.98
C SER A 216 -19.46 -12.24 -28.53
N LEU A 217 -19.27 -13.19 -27.60
CA LEU A 217 -19.17 -12.96 -26.14
C LEU A 217 -17.70 -12.80 -25.68
N PHE A 218 -16.77 -12.66 -26.60
CA PHE A 218 -15.33 -12.60 -26.33
C PHE A 218 -14.76 -11.23 -26.70
N PHE A 219 -13.99 -10.68 -25.77
CA PHE A 219 -13.33 -9.36 -25.80
C PHE A 219 -12.10 -9.40 -24.89
N SER A 220 -11.11 -8.54 -25.10
CA SER A 220 -9.87 -8.52 -24.32
C SER A 220 -9.99 -7.69 -23.03
N THR A 221 -8.99 -7.81 -22.17
CA THR A 221 -8.81 -6.98 -20.96
C THR A 221 -8.79 -5.49 -21.31
N GLU A 222 -8.13 -5.11 -22.41
CA GLU A 222 -8.05 -3.72 -22.89
C GLU A 222 -9.44 -3.17 -23.23
N ALA A 223 -10.30 -3.97 -23.88
CA ALA A 223 -11.66 -3.53 -24.20
C ALA A 223 -12.51 -3.29 -22.94
N VAL A 224 -12.34 -4.10 -21.88
CA VAL A 224 -12.99 -3.87 -20.58
C VAL A 224 -12.47 -2.58 -19.95
N ILE A 225 -11.16 -2.38 -19.99
CA ILE A 225 -10.52 -1.18 -19.46
C ILE A 225 -11.01 0.08 -20.17
N GLU A 226 -11.00 0.10 -21.50
CA GLU A 226 -11.46 1.23 -22.32
C GLU A 226 -12.92 1.57 -21.99
N LEU A 227 -13.76 0.54 -21.80
CA LEU A 227 -15.15 0.72 -21.36
C LEU A 227 -15.24 1.40 -20.00
N LEU A 228 -14.46 0.95 -19.00
CA LEU A 228 -14.50 1.52 -17.65
C LEU A 228 -13.96 2.95 -17.62
N GLU A 229 -12.98 3.26 -18.47
CA GLU A 229 -12.44 4.61 -18.64
C GLU A 229 -13.47 5.55 -19.27
N SER A 230 -14.31 5.07 -20.21
CA SER A 230 -15.41 5.85 -20.79
C SER A 230 -16.69 5.87 -19.94
N ASN A 231 -16.84 4.91 -19.02
CA ASN A 231 -18.04 4.70 -18.20
C ASN A 231 -17.67 4.46 -16.73
N PRO A 232 -17.11 5.46 -16.03
CA PRO A 232 -16.63 5.31 -14.67
C PRO A 232 -17.73 4.93 -13.67
N GLU A 233 -19.00 5.22 -13.98
CA GLU A 233 -20.16 4.85 -13.15
C GLU A 233 -20.31 3.34 -12.97
N LEU A 234 -19.77 2.52 -13.90
CA LEU A 234 -19.82 1.06 -13.77
C LEU A 234 -19.03 0.57 -12.57
N MET A 235 -17.91 1.22 -12.24
CA MET A 235 -17.09 0.84 -11.09
C MET A 235 -17.78 1.08 -9.76
N GLU A 236 -18.74 2.01 -9.70
CA GLU A 236 -19.49 2.30 -8.47
C GLU A 236 -20.42 1.16 -8.06
N ILE A 237 -20.74 0.22 -8.98
CA ILE A 237 -21.61 -0.93 -8.72
C ILE A 237 -21.04 -1.80 -7.59
N ASN A 238 -19.75 -2.14 -7.66
CA ASN A 238 -19.12 -3.07 -6.73
C ASN A 238 -17.96 -2.47 -5.90
N LYS A 239 -17.71 -1.16 -5.99
CA LYS A 239 -16.64 -0.44 -5.28
C LYS A 239 -16.54 -0.71 -3.77
N LYS A 240 -17.66 -1.01 -3.10
CA LYS A 240 -17.71 -1.22 -1.64
C LYS A 240 -17.27 -2.62 -1.21
N ILE A 241 -17.11 -3.55 -2.14
CA ILE A 241 -16.77 -4.93 -1.85
C ILE A 241 -15.27 -5.06 -1.58
N ILE A 242 -14.93 -5.82 -0.53
CA ILE A 242 -13.54 -6.06 -0.14
C ILE A 242 -13.00 -7.26 -0.93
N VAL A 243 -12.01 -6.99 -1.77
CA VAL A 243 -11.28 -8.00 -2.54
C VAL A 243 -10.74 -9.12 -1.64
N ASN A 244 -10.98 -10.38 -2.06
CA ASN A 244 -10.53 -11.62 -1.40
C ASN A 244 -10.94 -11.73 0.08
N GLU A 245 -12.14 -11.27 0.44
CA GLU A 245 -12.65 -11.34 1.81
C GLU A 245 -12.67 -12.78 2.37
N GLY A 246 -12.98 -13.79 1.54
CA GLY A 246 -12.93 -15.19 1.95
C GLY A 246 -11.55 -15.64 2.45
N GLY A 247 -10.48 -15.30 1.72
CA GLY A 247 -9.11 -15.61 2.13
C GLY A 247 -8.64 -14.79 3.33
N LEU A 248 -9.23 -13.62 3.59
CA LEU A 248 -8.95 -12.81 4.77
C LEU A 248 -9.70 -13.32 6.02
N LEU A 249 -10.91 -13.88 5.85
CA LEU A 249 -11.64 -14.53 6.94
C LEU A 249 -10.97 -15.83 7.38
N SER A 250 -10.22 -16.52 6.52
CA SER A 250 -9.54 -17.77 6.89
C SER A 250 -8.56 -17.60 8.06
N TYR A 251 -8.01 -16.38 8.27
CA TYR A 251 -7.13 -16.09 9.42
C TYR A 251 -7.84 -16.21 10.77
N THR A 252 -9.17 -16.10 10.82
CA THR A 252 -9.97 -16.27 12.05
C THR A 252 -9.86 -17.69 12.62
N LYS A 253 -9.63 -18.68 11.75
CA LYS A 253 -9.43 -20.10 12.09
C LYS A 253 -8.01 -20.40 12.60
N GLU A 254 -7.06 -19.49 12.37
CA GLU A 254 -5.67 -19.67 12.82
C GLU A 254 -5.57 -19.60 14.35
N THR A 255 -4.57 -20.29 14.90
CA THR A 255 -4.30 -20.27 16.34
C THR A 255 -3.80 -18.87 16.78
N PRO A 256 -4.25 -18.38 17.96
CA PRO A 256 -3.75 -17.13 18.52
C PRO A 256 -2.22 -17.08 18.61
N VAL A 257 -1.63 -15.98 18.19
CA VAL A 257 -0.18 -15.76 18.24
C VAL A 257 0.22 -15.47 19.69
N PRO A 258 1.13 -16.26 20.31
CA PRO A 258 1.55 -16.04 21.69
C PRO A 258 2.39 -14.77 21.83
N VAL A 259 2.46 -14.25 23.06
CA VAL A 259 3.38 -13.16 23.42
C VAL A 259 4.83 -13.66 23.29
N ARG A 260 5.72 -12.81 22.78
CA ARG A 260 7.16 -13.09 22.71
C ARG A 260 7.82 -12.82 24.05
N GLU A 261 8.78 -13.65 24.43
CA GLU A 261 9.70 -13.35 25.52
C GLU A 261 10.53 -12.10 25.14
N ARG A 262 10.63 -11.15 26.08
CA ARG A 262 11.22 -9.82 25.82
C ARG A 262 11.73 -9.15 27.09
N SER A 263 12.77 -8.34 26.96
CA SER A 263 13.31 -7.47 28.03
C SER A 263 13.30 -6.01 27.61
N LEU A 264 13.16 -5.08 28.56
CA LEU A 264 13.22 -3.62 28.32
C LEU A 264 14.27 -2.94 29.22
N GLU A 265 15.14 -3.72 29.86
CA GLU A 265 16.04 -3.23 30.91
C GLU A 265 17.06 -2.20 30.38
N LYS A 266 17.72 -2.51 29.25
CA LYS A 266 18.68 -1.60 28.63
C LYS A 266 17.98 -0.37 28.07
N SER A 267 16.82 -0.56 27.43
CA SER A 267 15.99 0.55 26.96
C SER A 267 15.63 1.53 28.08
N ASN A 268 15.21 1.02 29.23
CA ASN A 268 14.86 1.84 30.40
C ASN A 268 16.09 2.50 31.03
N THR A 269 17.23 1.81 31.08
CA THR A 269 18.50 2.37 31.54
C THR A 269 18.95 3.54 30.66
N LEU A 270 18.85 3.39 29.34
CA LEU A 270 19.16 4.48 28.40
C LEU A 270 18.15 5.63 28.52
N LYS A 271 16.86 5.33 28.72
CA LYS A 271 15.83 6.37 28.91
C LYS A 271 16.12 7.20 30.15
N ALA A 272 16.52 6.58 31.25
CA ALA A 272 16.92 7.28 32.48
C ALA A 272 18.10 8.23 32.22
N LYS A 273 19.13 7.77 31.51
CA LYS A 273 20.26 8.63 31.12
C LYS A 273 19.80 9.78 30.20
N ALA A 274 18.99 9.49 29.20
CA ALA A 274 18.53 10.47 28.22
C ALA A 274 17.64 11.55 28.83
N LYS A 275 16.86 11.25 29.88
CA LYS A 275 16.07 12.28 30.61
C LYS A 275 16.93 13.43 31.11
N GLU A 276 18.17 13.17 31.48
CA GLU A 276 19.09 14.18 32.03
C GLU A 276 19.73 15.06 30.94
N ILE A 277 19.84 14.56 29.70
CA ILE A 277 20.67 15.20 28.66
C ILE A 277 19.96 15.49 27.34
N ILE A 278 18.77 14.91 27.11
CA ILE A 278 18.00 15.09 25.87
C ILE A 278 16.55 15.40 26.25
N PRO A 279 16.05 16.61 25.93
CA PRO A 279 14.64 16.92 26.09
C PRO A 279 13.75 15.86 25.42
N SER A 280 12.72 15.38 26.14
CA SER A 280 11.83 14.31 25.66
C SER A 280 12.52 12.96 25.38
N CYS A 281 13.78 12.78 25.79
CA CYS A 281 14.60 11.57 25.58
C CYS A 281 14.89 11.23 24.10
N THR A 282 14.61 12.15 23.16
CA THR A 282 14.76 11.94 21.71
C THR A 282 15.04 13.26 20.99
N GLN A 283 15.61 13.17 19.78
CA GLN A 283 15.79 14.32 18.87
C GLN A 283 14.56 14.57 17.98
N THR A 284 13.49 13.78 18.10
CA THR A 284 12.29 13.91 17.26
C THR A 284 11.04 13.54 18.06
N PHE A 285 10.11 14.49 18.27
CA PHE A 285 8.90 14.26 19.09
C PHE A 285 8.09 13.02 18.70
N SER A 286 7.92 12.77 17.39
CA SER A 286 7.17 11.62 16.88
C SER A 286 7.87 10.26 17.12
N LYS A 287 9.14 10.28 17.52
CA LYS A 287 9.91 9.10 17.98
C LYS A 287 10.06 9.08 19.51
N GLY A 288 9.39 9.99 20.22
CA GLY A 288 9.51 10.12 21.66
C GLY A 288 8.82 8.97 22.39
N PRO A 289 9.25 8.66 23.64
CA PRO A 289 8.65 7.60 24.42
C PRO A 289 7.13 7.76 24.56
N THR A 290 6.63 8.99 24.69
CA THR A 290 5.19 9.27 24.81
C THR A 290 4.34 8.86 23.61
N GLN A 291 4.95 8.52 22.47
CA GLN A 291 4.24 8.04 21.28
C GLN A 291 4.00 6.51 21.31
N PHE A 292 4.51 5.83 22.33
CA PHE A 292 4.39 4.39 22.53
C PHE A 292 4.00 4.06 23.98
N VAL A 293 3.27 2.96 24.19
CA VAL A 293 2.88 2.51 25.54
C VAL A 293 4.11 2.25 26.41
N GLN A 294 4.29 3.04 27.48
CA GLN A 294 5.48 2.96 28.32
C GLN A 294 5.42 1.78 29.28
N GLY A 295 6.54 1.11 29.51
CA GLY A 295 6.57 -0.17 30.25
C GLY A 295 6.31 -1.38 29.35
N VAL A 296 5.84 -1.15 28.12
CA VAL A 296 5.63 -2.20 27.11
C VAL A 296 6.52 -1.97 25.90
N ALA A 297 6.56 -0.78 25.31
CA ALA A 297 7.38 -0.51 24.14
C ALA A 297 8.86 -0.33 24.50
N PRO A 298 9.80 -0.77 23.65
CA PRO A 298 11.17 -0.34 23.77
C PRO A 298 11.30 1.15 23.48
N VAL A 299 12.33 1.77 24.05
CA VAL A 299 12.58 3.21 23.88
C VAL A 299 13.62 3.47 22.80
N TYR A 300 14.58 2.57 22.63
CA TYR A 300 15.70 2.74 21.71
C TYR A 300 15.88 1.54 20.78
N LEU A 301 15.88 1.81 19.48
CA LEU A 301 16.32 0.87 18.46
C LEU A 301 17.85 0.91 18.31
N GLN A 302 18.46 -0.23 17.99
CA GLN A 302 19.89 -0.36 17.75
C GLN A 302 20.22 -0.67 16.29
N LYS A 303 19.38 -1.47 15.62
CA LYS A 303 19.67 -2.02 14.29
C LYS A 303 18.40 -2.12 13.45
N GLY A 304 18.53 -1.99 12.13
CA GLY A 304 17.50 -2.32 11.16
C GLY A 304 18.05 -3.10 9.96
N LYS A 305 17.23 -3.96 9.35
CA LYS A 305 17.51 -4.67 8.09
C LYS A 305 16.19 -5.01 7.39
N GLY A 306 16.04 -4.60 6.14
CA GLY A 306 14.78 -4.78 5.40
C GLY A 306 13.63 -4.04 6.07
N CYS A 307 12.54 -4.73 6.38
CA CYS A 307 11.39 -4.21 7.14
C CYS A 307 11.51 -4.41 8.67
N ARG A 308 12.63 -4.95 9.16
CA ARG A 308 12.79 -5.37 10.56
C ARG A 308 13.75 -4.48 11.34
N VAL A 309 13.48 -4.33 12.62
CA VAL A 309 14.31 -3.59 13.56
C VAL A 309 14.52 -4.37 14.85
N TRP A 310 15.66 -4.12 15.50
CA TRP A 310 16.00 -4.67 16.80
C TRP A 310 16.23 -3.53 17.79
N ASP A 311 15.64 -3.65 18.97
CA ASP A 311 15.94 -2.76 20.08
C ASP A 311 17.28 -3.09 20.76
N VAL A 312 17.70 -2.22 21.68
CA VAL A 312 18.96 -2.39 22.44
C VAL A 312 18.95 -3.61 23.37
N ASP A 313 17.77 -4.18 23.64
CA ASP A 313 17.57 -5.39 24.42
C ASP A 313 17.60 -6.66 23.55
N GLY A 314 17.58 -6.50 22.21
CA GLY A 314 17.63 -7.58 21.23
C GLY A 314 16.27 -8.06 20.75
N ASN A 315 15.17 -7.41 21.16
CA ASN A 315 13.85 -7.80 20.69
C ASN A 315 13.64 -7.35 19.24
N GLU A 316 13.07 -8.24 18.43
CA GLU A 316 12.84 -8.01 17.01
C GLU A 316 11.40 -7.60 16.71
N TYR A 317 11.24 -6.62 15.82
CA TYR A 317 9.94 -6.14 15.36
C TYR A 317 9.90 -6.03 13.82
N ILE A 318 8.73 -6.34 13.23
CA ILE A 318 8.35 -5.84 11.91
C ILE A 318 7.98 -4.36 12.10
N ASP A 319 8.66 -3.47 11.41
CA ASP A 319 8.49 -2.03 11.55
C ASP A 319 7.58 -1.46 10.48
N TYR A 320 6.49 -0.86 10.90
CA TYR A 320 5.56 -0.14 10.04
C TYR A 320 5.67 1.39 10.20
N ALA A 321 6.44 1.87 11.17
CA ALA A 321 6.80 3.28 11.25
C ALA A 321 7.84 3.64 10.16
N MET A 322 8.74 2.72 9.83
CA MET A 322 9.78 2.84 8.78
C MET A 322 10.52 4.18 8.86
N GLY A 323 10.96 4.54 10.06
CA GLY A 323 11.71 5.78 10.33
C GLY A 323 10.88 7.07 10.24
N LEU A 324 9.54 6.99 10.26
CA LEU A 324 8.57 8.04 9.90
C LEU A 324 8.41 8.24 8.37
N ALA A 325 8.35 7.12 7.65
CA ALA A 325 8.18 7.00 6.19
C ALA A 325 9.38 7.24 5.23
N PRO A 326 10.62 7.62 5.63
CA PRO A 326 11.72 7.76 4.67
C PRO A 326 12.26 6.44 4.14
N VAL A 327 12.11 5.33 4.87
CA VAL A 327 12.72 4.05 4.49
C VAL A 327 11.75 3.28 3.58
N ILE A 328 11.73 3.62 2.31
CA ILE A 328 10.82 3.03 1.31
C ILE A 328 11.29 1.67 0.79
N LEU A 329 12.59 1.45 0.58
CA LEU A 329 13.11 0.17 0.10
C LEU A 329 13.34 -0.82 1.24
N GLY A 330 13.74 -0.30 2.40
CA GLY A 330 14.07 -1.08 3.60
C GLY A 330 15.38 -0.61 4.22
N TYR A 331 15.59 -0.93 5.49
CA TYR A 331 16.81 -0.61 6.23
C TYR A 331 18.01 -1.37 5.65
N GLY A 332 19.12 -0.65 5.42
CA GLY A 332 20.35 -1.26 4.90
C GLY A 332 20.19 -1.90 3.53
N TYR A 333 19.36 -1.32 2.66
CA TYR A 333 19.10 -1.84 1.33
C TYR A 333 20.39 -1.86 0.48
N PRO A 334 20.82 -3.01 -0.07
CA PRO A 334 22.17 -3.19 -0.60
C PRO A 334 22.61 -2.15 -1.63
N SER A 335 21.84 -1.92 -2.69
CA SER A 335 22.26 -1.00 -3.76
C SER A 335 22.40 0.44 -3.30
N VAL A 336 21.54 0.90 -2.38
CA VAL A 336 21.66 2.23 -1.76
C VAL A 336 22.90 2.31 -0.88
N VAL A 337 23.12 1.31 -0.01
CA VAL A 337 24.29 1.29 0.88
C VAL A 337 25.59 1.22 0.10
N GLU A 338 25.65 0.40 -0.95
CA GLU A 338 26.82 0.24 -1.82
C GLU A 338 27.12 1.53 -2.59
N ALA A 339 26.11 2.17 -3.18
CA ALA A 339 26.28 3.45 -3.87
C ALA A 339 26.82 4.54 -2.93
N VAL A 340 26.26 4.64 -1.72
CA VAL A 340 26.72 5.59 -0.71
C VAL A 340 28.13 5.26 -0.22
N ALA A 341 28.42 3.99 0.05
CA ALA A 341 29.73 3.57 0.53
C ALA A 341 30.82 3.78 -0.53
N ALA A 342 30.49 3.58 -1.81
CA ALA A 342 31.38 3.92 -2.92
C ALA A 342 31.62 5.43 -2.97
N GLN A 343 30.55 6.24 -2.91
CA GLN A 343 30.68 7.70 -2.95
C GLN A 343 31.48 8.27 -1.77
N ILE A 344 31.27 7.79 -0.54
CA ILE A 344 31.97 8.30 0.65
C ILE A 344 33.48 8.06 0.55
N LYS A 345 33.93 6.99 -0.13
CA LYS A 345 35.37 6.74 -0.37
C LYS A 345 36.02 7.82 -1.26
N GLU A 346 35.24 8.41 -2.16
CA GLU A 346 35.68 9.48 -3.05
C GLU A 346 35.50 10.88 -2.43
N GLY A 347 34.84 10.96 -1.27
CA GLY A 347 34.56 12.21 -0.54
C GLY A 347 33.06 12.55 -0.50
N THR A 348 32.68 13.42 0.44
CA THR A 348 31.27 13.70 0.79
C THR A 348 30.86 15.15 0.58
N THR A 349 31.70 16.12 0.95
CA THR A 349 31.39 17.55 0.82
C THR A 349 32.60 18.25 0.23
N PHE A 350 32.38 18.94 -0.88
CA PHE A 350 33.43 19.54 -1.70
C PHE A 350 33.29 21.06 -1.74
N THR A 351 34.38 21.74 -2.08
CA THR A 351 34.39 23.20 -2.30
C THR A 351 33.67 23.61 -3.59
N LEU A 352 33.67 22.73 -4.60
CA LEU A 352 32.99 22.93 -5.89
C LEU A 352 31.81 21.95 -6.03
N PRO A 353 30.80 22.27 -6.86
CA PRO A 353 29.67 21.38 -7.12
C PRO A 353 30.11 20.03 -7.68
N HIS A 354 29.36 18.97 -7.34
CA HIS A 354 29.63 17.61 -7.80
C HIS A 354 28.68 17.20 -8.93
N PRO A 355 29.10 16.40 -9.93
CA PRO A 355 28.23 15.97 -11.04
C PRO A 355 26.91 15.29 -10.63
N LEU A 356 26.89 14.60 -9.48
CA LEU A 356 25.67 14.01 -8.92
C LEU A 356 24.52 15.01 -8.71
N GLU A 357 24.82 16.29 -8.50
CA GLU A 357 23.79 17.33 -8.41
C GLU A 357 22.98 17.42 -9.72
N ILE A 358 23.66 17.29 -10.86
CA ILE A 358 23.04 17.30 -12.19
C ILE A 358 22.29 16.00 -12.43
N GLU A 359 22.91 14.86 -12.14
CA GLU A 359 22.33 13.53 -12.40
C GLU A 359 21.01 13.32 -11.63
N VAL A 360 20.99 13.66 -10.34
CA VAL A 360 19.77 13.56 -9.53
C VAL A 360 18.74 14.58 -10.00
N SER A 361 19.14 15.82 -10.32
CA SER A 361 18.20 16.84 -10.80
C SER A 361 17.53 16.42 -12.12
N GLN A 362 18.28 15.84 -13.06
CA GLN A 362 17.74 15.32 -14.31
C GLN A 362 16.70 14.23 -14.06
N LYS A 363 16.96 13.32 -13.12
CA LYS A 363 15.99 12.28 -12.75
C LYS A 363 14.71 12.86 -12.15
N LEU A 364 14.82 13.91 -11.33
CA LEU A 364 13.64 14.58 -10.77
C LEU A 364 12.82 15.30 -11.85
N VAL A 365 13.47 15.99 -12.80
CA VAL A 365 12.81 16.64 -13.94
C VAL A 365 12.15 15.63 -14.89
N GLU A 366 12.78 14.46 -15.10
CA GLU A 366 12.24 13.38 -15.92
C GLU A 366 10.94 12.80 -15.32
N LEU A 367 10.88 12.67 -13.99
CA LEU A 367 9.84 11.89 -13.31
C LEU A 367 8.71 12.72 -12.71
N ILE A 368 8.96 13.97 -12.32
CA ILE A 368 7.99 14.77 -11.57
C ILE A 368 7.28 15.76 -12.50
N PRO A 369 5.94 15.70 -12.65
CA PRO A 369 5.21 16.49 -13.64
C PRO A 369 5.42 18.01 -13.60
N CYS A 370 5.48 18.62 -12.40
CA CYS A 370 5.72 20.06 -12.29
C CYS A 370 7.20 20.49 -12.37
N ALA A 371 8.14 19.55 -12.43
CA ALA A 371 9.56 19.85 -12.25
C ALA A 371 10.22 20.30 -13.56
N GLU A 372 10.44 21.61 -13.72
CA GLU A 372 11.29 22.16 -14.77
C GLU A 372 12.71 22.48 -14.27
N MET A 373 12.83 22.73 -12.97
CA MET A 373 14.08 22.98 -12.24
C MET A 373 14.02 22.40 -10.83
N VAL A 374 15.20 22.24 -10.20
CA VAL A 374 15.38 21.57 -8.91
C VAL A 374 16.28 22.41 -8.01
N ARG A 375 15.95 22.47 -6.70
CA ARG A 375 16.83 22.97 -5.66
C ARG A 375 16.85 22.03 -4.46
N PHE A 376 18.03 21.64 -4.00
CA PHE A 376 18.17 20.70 -2.87
C PHE A 376 18.18 21.38 -1.50
N GLY A 377 17.59 20.69 -0.52
CA GLY A 377 17.69 20.94 0.92
C GLY A 377 17.99 19.64 1.67
N LYS A 378 18.04 19.68 3.01
CA LYS A 378 18.34 18.47 3.81
C LYS A 378 17.14 17.91 4.55
N ASN A 379 16.17 18.76 4.89
CA ASN A 379 14.94 18.37 5.54
C ASN A 379 13.73 18.90 4.77
N GLY A 380 12.58 18.23 4.92
CA GLY A 380 11.34 18.71 4.32
C GLY A 380 10.90 20.09 4.83
N SER A 381 11.23 20.43 6.08
CA SER A 381 11.02 21.77 6.64
C SER A 381 11.84 22.85 5.92
N ASP A 382 13.01 22.48 5.40
CA ASP A 382 13.87 23.40 4.65
C ASP A 382 13.25 23.64 3.28
N ALA A 383 12.87 22.55 2.59
CA ALA A 383 12.23 22.61 1.27
C ALA A 383 10.94 23.44 1.28
N THR A 384 10.01 23.15 2.20
CA THR A 384 8.75 23.91 2.33
C THR A 384 8.99 25.38 2.66
N SER A 385 9.97 25.70 3.51
CA SER A 385 10.31 27.10 3.81
C SER A 385 10.93 27.83 2.61
N GLY A 386 11.76 27.15 1.83
CA GLY A 386 12.30 27.67 0.57
C GLY A 386 11.20 27.93 -0.46
N ALA A 387 10.25 27.00 -0.60
CA ALA A 387 9.11 27.15 -1.50
C ALA A 387 8.20 28.33 -1.10
N ILE A 388 7.93 28.50 0.20
CA ILE A 388 7.19 29.67 0.70
C ILE A 388 7.94 30.97 0.43
N ARG A 389 9.27 30.99 0.60
CA ARG A 389 10.09 32.17 0.29
C ARG A 389 10.05 32.52 -1.22
N ALA A 390 10.17 31.52 -2.09
CA ALA A 390 10.06 31.71 -3.54
C ALA A 390 8.67 32.21 -3.95
N ALA A 391 7.60 31.66 -3.39
CA ALA A 391 6.24 32.11 -3.70
C ALA A 391 5.98 33.57 -3.27
N ARG A 392 6.51 33.99 -2.12
CA ARG A 392 6.45 35.40 -1.68
C ARG A 392 7.22 36.32 -2.62
N ALA A 393 8.43 35.93 -3.03
CA ALA A 393 9.23 36.69 -3.98
C ALA A 393 8.54 36.80 -5.36
N TYR A 394 7.94 35.70 -5.83
CA TYR A 394 7.24 35.65 -7.11
C TYR A 394 5.99 36.54 -7.15
N THR A 395 5.19 36.50 -6.08
CA THR A 395 3.90 37.20 -6.04
C THR A 395 3.98 38.62 -5.47
N GLY A 396 5.04 38.94 -4.73
CA GLY A 396 5.13 40.18 -3.93
C GLY A 396 4.16 40.23 -2.76
N ARG A 397 3.61 39.09 -2.33
CA ARG A 397 2.59 38.96 -1.28
C ARG A 397 3.16 38.25 -0.05
N ASP A 398 2.55 38.45 1.12
CA ASP A 398 3.09 37.94 2.38
C ASP A 398 2.37 36.71 2.95
N ARG A 399 1.05 36.60 2.74
CA ARG A 399 0.20 35.66 3.48
C ARG A 399 0.18 34.28 2.84
N ILE A 400 0.03 33.25 3.66
CA ILE A 400 0.02 31.84 3.25
C ILE A 400 -1.27 31.18 3.73
N ALA A 401 -1.93 30.43 2.84
CA ALA A 401 -2.96 29.48 3.22
C ALA A 401 -2.34 28.08 3.31
N CYS A 402 -2.54 27.34 4.40
CA CYS A 402 -1.93 26.02 4.57
C CYS A 402 -2.90 24.92 5.01
N CYS A 403 -2.67 23.68 4.55
CA CYS A 403 -3.41 22.50 4.99
C CYS A 403 -2.50 21.27 5.10
N GLY A 404 -2.35 20.75 6.32
CA GLY A 404 -1.45 19.63 6.63
C GLY A 404 -0.29 20.04 7.53
N TYR A 405 0.74 19.20 7.61
CA TYR A 405 1.96 19.43 8.39
C TYR A 405 3.19 19.72 7.52
N HIS A 406 3.74 20.93 7.65
CA HIS A 406 4.82 21.43 6.79
C HIS A 406 6.14 21.68 7.55
N GLY A 407 6.40 20.91 8.61
CA GLY A 407 7.64 21.00 9.39
C GLY A 407 7.51 21.85 10.66
N TRP A 408 8.63 22.43 11.11
CA TRP A 408 8.71 23.11 12.42
C TRP A 408 9.12 24.58 12.33
N GLN A 409 9.34 25.10 11.13
CA GLN A 409 9.81 26.46 10.92
C GLN A 409 8.71 27.49 11.26
N ASP A 410 9.14 28.69 11.66
CA ASP A 410 8.29 29.74 12.26
C ASP A 410 7.02 30.04 11.45
N TRP A 411 7.14 30.08 10.12
CA TRP A 411 6.03 30.40 9.22
C TRP A 411 4.85 29.42 9.36
N TYR A 412 5.11 28.16 9.69
CA TYR A 412 4.09 27.11 9.81
C TYR A 412 3.78 26.77 11.26
N ILE A 413 4.80 26.54 12.09
CA ILE A 413 4.61 25.96 13.44
C ILE A 413 3.79 26.88 14.35
N GLY A 414 3.77 28.18 14.05
CA GLY A 414 2.94 29.20 14.68
C GLY A 414 1.44 28.89 14.70
N THR A 415 0.96 28.07 13.76
CA THR A 415 -0.44 27.61 13.61
C THR A 415 -0.80 26.45 14.55
N THR A 416 0.19 25.81 15.18
CA THR A 416 0.00 24.62 16.01
C THR A 416 -0.05 24.96 17.50
N THR A 417 -0.37 23.98 18.36
CA THR A 417 -0.33 24.18 19.82
C THR A 417 1.08 24.21 20.41
N ARG A 418 2.11 23.98 19.59
CA ARG A 418 3.53 24.05 19.97
C ARG A 418 4.21 25.25 19.30
N ASN A 419 3.68 26.43 19.55
CA ASN A 419 4.08 27.69 18.90
C ASN A 419 4.82 28.68 19.81
N LYS A 420 5.30 28.25 20.99
CA LYS A 420 6.08 29.11 21.88
C LYS A 420 7.37 29.56 21.19
N GLY A 421 7.66 30.86 21.26
CA GLY A 421 8.83 31.48 20.64
C GLY A 421 8.56 32.12 19.28
N ILE A 422 7.39 31.89 18.67
CA ILE A 422 7.04 32.48 17.38
C ILE A 422 6.37 33.85 17.58
N PRO A 423 6.91 34.94 16.99
CA PRO A 423 6.31 36.27 17.11
C PRO A 423 4.90 36.33 16.52
N GLU A 424 4.01 37.09 17.15
CA GLU A 424 2.63 37.24 16.70
C GLU A 424 2.54 37.76 15.24
N ALA A 425 3.41 38.70 14.88
CA ALA A 425 3.49 39.22 13.52
C ALA A 425 3.77 38.13 12.47
N VAL A 426 4.54 37.09 12.81
CA VAL A 426 4.80 35.94 11.92
C VAL A 426 3.59 35.00 11.88
N ARG A 427 2.97 34.75 13.04
CA ARG A 427 1.79 33.87 13.16
C ARG A 427 0.63 34.38 12.31
N GLN A 428 0.42 35.70 12.29
CA GLN A 428 -0.66 36.34 11.53
C GLN A 428 -0.52 36.20 10.01
N LEU A 429 0.64 35.79 9.49
CA LEU A 429 0.86 35.61 8.06
C LEU A 429 0.39 34.25 7.53
N THR A 430 -0.01 33.32 8.39
CA THR A 430 -0.37 31.96 7.97
C THR A 430 -1.76 31.59 8.48
N SER A 431 -2.66 31.25 7.56
CA SER A 431 -4.04 30.87 7.85
C SER A 431 -4.28 29.40 7.48
N PRO A 432 -4.61 28.52 8.45
CA PRO A 432 -4.92 27.13 8.14
C PRO A 432 -6.33 27.00 7.53
N PHE A 433 -6.48 26.14 6.52
CA PHE A 433 -7.77 25.68 6.01
C PHE A 433 -7.93 24.16 6.22
N SER A 434 -9.16 23.67 6.09
CA SER A 434 -9.49 22.26 6.35
C SER A 434 -9.48 21.44 5.07
N TYR A 435 -8.81 20.29 5.11
CA TYR A 435 -8.80 19.33 4.01
C TYR A 435 -10.23 18.87 3.67
N ASN A 436 -10.55 18.65 2.39
CA ASN A 436 -11.90 18.36 1.88
C ASN A 436 -12.97 19.42 2.19
N ASN A 437 -12.60 20.64 2.59
CA ASN A 437 -13.53 21.74 2.83
C ASN A 437 -13.07 22.99 2.06
N LEU A 438 -13.47 23.09 0.79
CA LEU A 438 -13.08 24.19 -0.10
C LEU A 438 -13.53 25.55 0.45
N GLU A 439 -14.72 25.64 1.04
CA GLU A 439 -15.26 26.88 1.61
C GLU A 439 -14.32 27.48 2.67
N SER A 440 -13.61 26.63 3.42
CA SER A 440 -12.63 27.13 4.41
C SER A 440 -11.44 27.83 3.77
N LEU A 441 -11.06 27.47 2.54
CA LEU A 441 -10.04 28.17 1.76
C LEU A 441 -10.61 29.43 1.10
N GLU A 442 -11.83 29.37 0.56
CA GLU A 442 -12.52 30.53 -0.03
C GLU A 442 -12.62 31.70 0.97
N ARG A 443 -13.01 31.41 2.22
CA ARG A 443 -13.06 32.42 3.30
C ARG A 443 -11.72 33.12 3.54
N ILE A 444 -10.59 32.43 3.36
CA ILE A 444 -9.26 33.04 3.53
C ILE A 444 -8.99 34.06 2.41
N PHE A 445 -9.35 33.73 1.17
CA PHE A 445 -9.21 34.66 0.04
C PHE A 445 -10.17 35.85 0.14
N GLU A 446 -11.40 35.64 0.62
CA GLU A 446 -12.35 36.72 0.90
C GLU A 446 -11.85 37.67 1.99
N GLN A 447 -11.25 37.12 3.05
CA GLN A 447 -10.70 37.91 4.15
C GLN A 447 -9.43 38.69 3.77
N TYR A 448 -8.62 38.13 2.87
CA TYR A 448 -7.31 38.67 2.49
C TYR A 448 -7.15 38.79 0.96
N PRO A 449 -7.99 39.60 0.30
CA PRO A 449 -8.00 39.70 -1.16
C PRO A 449 -6.64 40.16 -1.69
N GLN A 450 -6.11 39.44 -2.68
CA GLN A 450 -4.81 39.71 -3.32
C GLN A 450 -3.58 39.73 -2.38
N GLN A 451 -3.71 39.23 -1.16
CA GLN A 451 -2.60 39.19 -0.18
C GLN A 451 -2.01 37.79 0.02
N ILE A 452 -2.66 36.75 -0.51
CA ILE A 452 -2.18 35.36 -0.41
C ILE A 452 -1.12 35.10 -1.49
N ALA A 453 0.10 34.81 -1.05
CA ALA A 453 1.23 34.44 -1.90
C ALA A 453 1.16 32.98 -2.34
N ALA A 454 0.80 32.09 -1.42
CA ALA A 454 0.76 30.66 -1.69
C ALA A 454 -0.38 29.94 -0.98
N VAL A 455 -0.87 28.90 -1.64
CA VAL A 455 -1.66 27.83 -1.03
C VAL A 455 -0.74 26.61 -0.97
N ILE A 456 -0.35 26.20 0.23
CA ILE A 456 0.48 24.99 0.44
C ILE A 456 -0.36 23.88 1.10
N MET A 457 -0.25 22.66 0.59
CA MET A 457 -0.95 21.53 1.20
C MET A 457 -0.26 20.19 1.00
N GLU A 458 -0.45 19.27 1.95
CA GLU A 458 -0.22 17.84 1.70
C GLU A 458 -1.32 17.37 0.72
N PRO A 459 -0.98 16.80 -0.46
CA PRO A 459 -1.99 16.39 -1.44
C PRO A 459 -2.92 15.31 -0.92
N VAL A 460 -2.44 14.48 0.02
CA VAL A 460 -3.25 13.51 0.74
C VAL A 460 -2.56 13.05 2.03
N GLY A 461 -3.35 12.93 3.10
CA GLY A 461 -2.93 12.36 4.38
C GLY A 461 -3.41 10.92 4.55
N VAL A 462 -4.38 10.74 5.45
CA VAL A 462 -5.13 9.47 5.61
C VAL A 462 -6.51 9.57 4.96
N GLU A 463 -7.09 10.77 4.93
CA GLU A 463 -8.36 11.02 4.27
C GLU A 463 -8.14 11.26 2.78
N GLU A 464 -8.89 10.52 1.96
CA GLU A 464 -8.83 10.64 0.51
C GLU A 464 -9.51 11.94 0.05
N PRO A 465 -9.02 12.60 -1.02
CA PRO A 465 -9.69 13.77 -1.58
C PRO A 465 -11.07 13.37 -2.12
N ARG A 466 -12.09 14.19 -1.85
CA ARG A 466 -13.47 14.00 -2.32
C ARG A 466 -13.89 15.13 -3.25
N ASP A 467 -14.93 14.90 -4.05
CA ASP A 467 -15.58 15.95 -4.85
C ASP A 467 -14.60 16.80 -5.68
N HIS A 468 -13.56 16.17 -6.23
CA HIS A 468 -12.46 16.82 -6.96
C HIS A 468 -11.77 17.94 -6.16
N PHE A 469 -11.61 17.77 -4.85
CA PHE A 469 -11.07 18.79 -3.93
C PHE A 469 -9.73 19.36 -4.40
N LEU A 470 -8.78 18.51 -4.82
CA LEU A 470 -7.46 18.97 -5.28
C LEU A 470 -7.55 19.85 -6.54
N GLN A 471 -8.39 19.45 -7.51
CA GLN A 471 -8.66 20.24 -8.71
C GLN A 471 -9.27 21.60 -8.35
N LYS A 472 -10.27 21.62 -7.46
CA LYS A 472 -10.92 22.86 -7.03
C LYS A 472 -9.98 23.80 -6.27
N VAL A 473 -9.09 23.26 -5.42
CA VAL A 473 -8.06 24.06 -4.74
C VAL A 473 -7.11 24.69 -5.77
N LYS A 474 -6.69 23.93 -6.80
CA LYS A 474 -5.85 24.46 -7.88
C LYS A 474 -6.55 25.59 -8.64
N GLU A 475 -7.78 25.37 -9.07
CA GLU A 475 -8.58 26.36 -9.78
C GLU A 475 -8.74 27.65 -8.97
N LEU A 476 -9.03 27.53 -7.68
CA LEU A 476 -9.14 28.66 -6.77
C LEU A 476 -7.80 29.40 -6.61
N ALA A 477 -6.70 28.70 -6.32
CA ALA A 477 -5.38 29.32 -6.18
C ALA A 477 -4.99 30.11 -7.45
N TYR A 478 -5.23 29.53 -8.63
CA TYR A 478 -4.89 30.13 -9.92
C TYR A 478 -5.76 31.36 -10.21
N ARG A 479 -7.07 31.27 -9.94
CA ARG A 479 -7.99 32.41 -10.10
C ARG A 479 -7.58 33.61 -9.25
N GLU A 480 -7.10 33.37 -8.03
CA GLU A 480 -6.69 34.41 -7.09
C GLU A 480 -5.21 34.84 -7.25
N GLY A 481 -4.50 34.21 -8.20
CA GLY A 481 -3.08 34.49 -8.49
C GLY A 481 -2.12 34.09 -7.37
N ALA A 482 -2.46 33.09 -6.57
CA ALA A 482 -1.59 32.49 -5.56
C ALA A 482 -0.84 31.28 -6.15
N VAL A 483 0.39 31.06 -5.71
CA VAL A 483 1.19 29.90 -6.10
C VAL A 483 0.66 28.64 -5.39
N LEU A 484 0.34 27.60 -6.14
CA LEU A 484 -0.03 26.30 -5.56
C LEU A 484 1.23 25.48 -5.28
N ILE A 485 1.39 25.04 -4.03
CA ILE A 485 2.51 24.22 -3.58
C ILE A 485 1.99 22.90 -3.01
N PHE A 486 2.45 21.78 -3.56
CA PHE A 486 2.23 20.47 -2.94
C PHE A 486 3.40 20.07 -2.03
N ASP A 487 3.09 19.80 -0.77
CA ASP A 487 4.00 19.14 0.15
C ASP A 487 3.96 17.63 -0.09
N GLU A 488 4.86 17.18 -0.97
CA GLU A 488 5.02 15.78 -1.37
C GLU A 488 6.09 15.06 -0.53
N ILE A 489 6.44 15.59 0.66
CA ILE A 489 7.49 15.01 1.49
C ILE A 489 7.14 13.56 1.89
N VAL A 490 5.86 13.21 2.02
CA VAL A 490 5.41 11.82 2.32
C VAL A 490 4.94 11.08 1.08
N THR A 491 4.22 11.75 0.18
CA THR A 491 3.52 11.15 -0.96
C THR A 491 4.42 10.93 -2.17
N GLY A 492 5.45 11.78 -2.32
CA GLY A 492 6.44 11.70 -3.38
C GLY A 492 7.21 10.37 -3.36
N PHE A 493 7.42 9.78 -4.54
CA PHE A 493 8.04 8.46 -4.71
C PHE A 493 7.33 7.31 -3.97
N ARG A 494 6.10 7.52 -3.48
CA ARG A 494 5.35 6.52 -2.70
C ARG A 494 4.00 6.17 -3.31
N MET A 495 3.25 7.18 -3.74
CA MET A 495 1.97 6.97 -4.43
C MET A 495 2.19 6.57 -5.89
N ALA A 496 3.05 7.34 -6.55
CA ALA A 496 3.58 7.12 -7.89
C ALA A 496 5.04 7.62 -7.90
N LEU A 497 5.77 7.43 -9.01
CA LEU A 497 7.15 7.91 -9.12
C LEU A 497 7.22 9.43 -9.00
N GLY A 498 6.39 10.14 -9.75
CA GLY A 498 6.18 11.59 -9.69
C GLY A 498 5.34 12.06 -8.51
N GLY A 499 4.87 11.16 -7.63
CA GLY A 499 4.11 11.50 -6.42
C GLY A 499 2.60 11.59 -6.62
N ALA A 500 1.92 12.24 -5.66
CA ALA A 500 0.48 12.43 -5.68
C ALA A 500 0.00 13.28 -6.87
N GLN A 501 0.80 14.24 -7.33
CA GLN A 501 0.46 15.04 -8.51
C GLN A 501 0.31 14.19 -9.78
N GLU A 502 1.16 13.17 -9.95
CA GLU A 502 1.03 12.19 -11.04
C GLU A 502 -0.20 11.32 -10.82
N TYR A 503 -0.35 10.76 -9.61
CA TYR A 503 -1.45 9.85 -9.27
C TYR A 503 -2.83 10.50 -9.46
N PHE A 504 -3.02 11.74 -9.01
CA PHE A 504 -4.30 12.46 -9.10
C PHE A 504 -4.47 13.28 -10.38
N GLY A 505 -3.42 13.42 -11.21
CA GLY A 505 -3.44 14.28 -12.39
C GLY A 505 -3.60 15.78 -12.06
N VAL A 506 -3.20 16.22 -10.86
CA VAL A 506 -3.26 17.63 -10.43
C VAL A 506 -1.85 18.16 -10.23
N ILE A 507 -1.39 18.94 -11.20
CA ILE A 507 -0.02 19.46 -11.24
C ILE A 507 0.04 20.84 -10.53
N PRO A 508 0.83 21.01 -9.47
CA PRO A 508 1.03 22.30 -8.77
C PRO A 508 2.07 23.18 -9.49
N ASP A 509 2.27 24.42 -9.04
CA ASP A 509 3.35 25.29 -9.55
C ASP A 509 4.73 24.89 -9.00
N MET A 510 4.76 24.46 -7.73
CA MET A 510 5.93 23.91 -7.04
C MET A 510 5.54 22.70 -6.20
N ALA A 511 6.50 21.83 -5.92
CA ALA A 511 6.34 20.72 -4.98
C ALA A 511 7.61 20.48 -4.16
N CYS A 512 7.43 19.95 -2.95
CA CYS A 512 8.51 19.63 -2.02
C CYS A 512 8.65 18.11 -1.83
N TYR A 513 9.82 17.54 -2.10
CA TYR A 513 10.11 16.10 -1.99
C TYR A 513 11.17 15.82 -0.92
N GLY A 514 11.20 14.60 -0.41
CA GLY A 514 12.15 14.16 0.61
C GLY A 514 11.88 12.71 1.00
N LYS A 515 12.12 12.37 2.27
CA LYS A 515 11.84 11.05 2.88
C LYS A 515 12.19 9.87 1.97
N ALA A 516 11.19 9.30 1.28
CA ALA A 516 11.30 8.14 0.41
C ALA A 516 12.41 8.31 -0.63
N MET A 517 12.59 9.53 -1.15
CA MET A 517 13.61 9.88 -2.14
C MET A 517 15.01 9.43 -1.73
N GLY A 518 15.38 9.54 -0.44
CA GLY A 518 16.72 9.19 0.04
C GLY A 518 16.81 7.84 0.75
N ASN A 519 15.73 7.06 0.83
CA ASN A 519 15.65 5.80 1.61
C ASN A 519 16.30 5.87 3.01
N GLY A 520 16.09 6.97 3.75
CA GLY A 520 16.65 7.19 5.08
C GLY A 520 17.84 8.15 5.17
N PHE A 521 18.43 8.56 4.04
CA PHE A 521 19.44 9.61 4.00
C PHE A 521 18.82 11.02 3.97
N PRO A 522 19.46 12.03 4.59
CA PRO A 522 18.91 13.38 4.72
C PRO A 522 18.97 14.14 3.40
N ILE A 523 17.88 14.13 2.64
CA ILE A 523 17.73 14.91 1.43
C ILE A 523 16.28 15.36 1.26
N ALA A 524 16.13 16.58 0.77
CA ALA A 524 14.87 17.14 0.31
C ALA A 524 15.11 17.92 -0.99
N ALA A 525 14.04 18.14 -1.76
CA ALA A 525 14.10 18.92 -2.99
C ALA A 525 12.88 19.83 -3.09
N ILE A 526 13.09 21.01 -3.67
CA ILE A 526 12.05 21.87 -4.19
C ILE A 526 12.12 21.72 -5.70
N VAL A 527 10.99 21.44 -6.32
CA VAL A 527 10.86 21.36 -7.78
C VAL A 527 9.69 22.22 -8.21
N GLY A 528 9.70 22.70 -9.45
CA GLY A 528 8.59 23.49 -9.97
C GLY A 528 8.89 24.15 -11.30
N ARG A 529 7.99 25.05 -11.68
CA ARG A 529 8.10 25.90 -12.88
C ARG A 529 9.35 26.76 -12.86
N ARG A 530 9.98 26.90 -14.01
CA ARG A 530 11.22 27.66 -14.21
C ARG A 530 11.11 29.11 -13.74
N ASP A 531 10.02 29.79 -14.08
CA ASP A 531 9.84 31.21 -13.76
C ASP A 531 9.79 31.50 -12.24
N ILE A 532 9.37 30.52 -11.43
CA ILE A 532 9.43 30.61 -9.97
C ILE A 532 10.79 30.14 -9.45
N MET A 533 11.32 29.06 -10.02
CA MET A 533 12.57 28.44 -9.56
C MET A 533 13.81 29.29 -9.84
N GLU A 534 13.82 30.12 -10.88
CA GLU A 534 14.92 31.06 -11.17
C GLU A 534 15.07 32.14 -10.08
N LEU A 535 14.03 32.41 -9.27
CA LEU A 535 14.14 33.31 -8.13
C LEU A 535 15.08 32.81 -7.04
N PHE A 536 15.46 31.52 -7.03
CA PHE A 536 16.48 31.00 -6.12
C PHE A 536 17.88 31.60 -6.35
N ASP A 537 18.10 32.28 -7.46
CA ASP A 537 19.30 33.09 -7.69
C ASP A 537 19.27 34.43 -6.92
N GLU A 538 18.06 34.91 -6.57
CA GLU A 538 17.84 36.18 -5.86
C GLU A 538 17.54 35.99 -4.37
N ILE A 539 16.78 34.95 -4.02
CA ILE A 539 16.45 34.64 -2.64
C ILE A 539 17.55 33.80 -1.99
N PHE A 540 17.82 34.05 -0.71
CA PHE A 540 18.82 33.27 0.00
C PHE A 540 18.26 31.89 0.40
N PHE A 541 18.69 30.83 -0.28
CA PHE A 541 18.47 29.43 0.12
C PHE A 541 19.74 28.61 -0.15
N SER A 542 20.57 28.48 0.88
CA SER A 542 21.90 27.89 0.78
C SER A 542 22.27 27.16 2.08
N PHE A 543 23.09 26.11 1.94
CA PHE A 543 23.53 25.25 3.04
C PHE A 543 24.96 24.79 2.78
N THR A 544 25.77 24.64 3.84
CA THR A 544 27.08 24.00 3.75
C THR A 544 27.01 22.58 3.17
N PHE A 545 25.94 21.84 3.49
CA PHE A 545 25.76 20.45 3.05
C PHE A 545 24.75 20.28 1.90
N GLY A 546 24.40 21.37 1.20
CA GLY A 546 23.32 21.36 0.20
C GLY A 546 23.55 20.34 -0.94
N GLY A 547 24.78 20.31 -1.46
CA GLY A 547 25.23 19.38 -2.51
C GLY A 547 26.07 18.21 -1.98
N GLU A 548 25.92 17.81 -0.72
CA GLU A 548 26.72 16.69 -0.20
C GLU A 548 26.36 15.38 -0.92
N THR A 549 27.39 14.63 -1.30
CA THR A 549 27.28 13.58 -2.30
C THR A 549 26.73 12.26 -1.78
N ALA A 550 26.79 11.99 -0.47
CA ALA A 550 26.27 10.76 0.10
C ALA A 550 24.75 10.66 -0.05
N SER A 551 23.99 11.71 0.29
CA SER A 551 22.54 11.66 0.09
C SER A 551 22.12 11.80 -1.37
N LEU A 552 22.92 12.45 -2.22
CA LEU A 552 22.67 12.48 -3.66
C LEU A 552 22.86 11.09 -4.29
N ALA A 553 23.94 10.38 -3.93
CA ALA A 553 24.15 8.99 -4.34
C ALA A 553 23.03 8.08 -3.82
N ALA A 554 22.61 8.25 -2.57
CA ALA A 554 21.48 7.52 -2.01
C ALA A 554 20.18 7.76 -2.79
N ALA A 555 19.91 9.03 -3.15
CA ALA A 555 18.72 9.39 -3.89
C ALA A 555 18.72 8.81 -5.30
N LEU A 556 19.85 8.91 -6.01
CA LEU A 556 20.00 8.34 -7.34
C LEU A 556 19.76 6.83 -7.34
N ALA A 557 20.45 6.11 -6.45
CA ALA A 557 20.29 4.65 -6.31
C ALA A 557 18.85 4.28 -5.91
N THR A 558 18.23 5.03 -5.01
CA THR A 558 16.84 4.79 -4.60
C THR A 558 15.88 4.97 -5.77
N ILE A 559 15.99 6.05 -6.53
CA ILE A 559 15.12 6.31 -7.68
C ILE A 559 15.28 5.21 -8.74
N GLN A 560 16.51 4.78 -9.03
CA GLN A 560 16.78 3.68 -9.97
C GLN A 560 16.10 2.36 -9.54
N GLU A 561 16.16 2.04 -8.25
CA GLU A 561 15.47 0.87 -7.68
C GLU A 561 13.95 0.98 -7.81
N LEU A 562 13.38 2.15 -7.52
CA LEU A 562 11.94 2.39 -7.68
C LEU A 562 11.47 2.16 -9.12
N GLN A 563 12.27 2.59 -10.11
CA GLN A 563 11.98 2.40 -11.54
C GLN A 563 12.12 0.93 -11.98
N THR A 564 13.13 0.22 -11.47
CA THR A 564 13.52 -1.09 -12.00
C THR A 564 12.76 -2.25 -11.33
N ASN A 565 12.45 -2.14 -10.04
CA ASN A 565 12.00 -3.27 -9.22
C ASN A 565 10.50 -3.25 -8.87
N GLN A 566 9.69 -2.50 -9.63
CA GLN A 566 8.22 -2.46 -9.44
C GLN A 566 7.83 -2.15 -7.98
N VAL A 567 8.60 -1.26 -7.34
CA VAL A 567 8.44 -0.97 -5.91
C VAL A 567 7.07 -0.38 -5.62
N ILE A 568 6.61 0.59 -6.41
CA ILE A 568 5.33 1.25 -6.20
C ILE A 568 4.17 0.24 -6.21
N PRO A 569 3.99 -0.61 -7.25
CA PRO A 569 3.00 -1.69 -7.23
C PRO A 569 3.08 -2.61 -6.01
N HIS A 570 4.29 -2.96 -5.56
CA HIS A 570 4.48 -3.77 -4.36
C HIS A 570 3.93 -3.09 -3.10
N LEU A 571 4.17 -1.79 -2.92
CA LEU A 571 3.64 -1.03 -1.77
C LEU A 571 2.11 -1.00 -1.77
N TRP A 572 1.50 -0.75 -2.94
CA TRP A 572 0.05 -0.81 -3.12
C TRP A 572 -0.49 -2.19 -2.82
N TRP A 573 0.20 -3.24 -3.26
CA TRP A 573 -0.19 -4.62 -3.02
C TRP A 573 -0.28 -4.94 -1.52
N GLN A 574 0.84 -4.79 -0.83
CA GLN A 574 0.97 -5.16 0.58
C GLN A 574 0.06 -4.30 1.47
N GLY A 575 -0.01 -3.00 1.18
CA GLY A 575 -0.79 -2.07 1.97
C GLY A 575 -2.29 -2.32 1.91
N GLN A 576 -2.84 -2.65 0.74
CA GLN A 576 -4.25 -3.00 0.60
C GLN A 576 -4.55 -4.33 1.28
N LYS A 577 -3.62 -5.30 1.24
CA LYS A 577 -3.78 -6.56 1.97
C LYS A 577 -3.87 -6.32 3.48
N ILE A 578 -3.02 -5.46 4.04
CA ILE A 578 -3.12 -5.02 5.45
C ILE A 578 -4.47 -4.34 5.71
N ARG A 579 -4.84 -3.33 4.90
CA ARG A 579 -6.05 -2.53 5.09
C ARG A 579 -7.31 -3.40 5.09
N ASN A 580 -7.45 -4.21 4.04
CA ASN A 580 -8.60 -5.08 3.84
C ASN A 580 -8.64 -6.16 4.93
N GLY A 581 -7.50 -6.81 5.20
CA GLY A 581 -7.42 -7.85 6.23
C GLY A 581 -7.76 -7.32 7.62
N PHE A 582 -7.26 -6.13 7.98
CA PHE A 582 -7.65 -5.46 9.21
C PHE A 582 -9.17 -5.23 9.25
N ASN A 583 -9.76 -4.60 8.23
CA ASN A 583 -11.18 -4.23 8.27
C ASN A 583 -12.11 -5.46 8.29
N VAL A 584 -11.75 -6.53 7.57
CA VAL A 584 -12.48 -7.80 7.60
C VAL A 584 -12.43 -8.43 8.99
N LEU A 585 -11.24 -8.47 9.61
CA LEU A 585 -11.09 -9.02 10.96
C LEU A 585 -11.82 -8.14 12.00
N ALA A 586 -11.77 -6.81 11.86
CA ALA A 586 -12.45 -5.90 12.76
C ALA A 586 -13.97 -6.13 12.73
N ARG A 587 -14.56 -6.27 11.54
CA ARG A 587 -15.97 -6.64 11.36
C ARG A 587 -16.27 -8.00 12.01
N HIS A 588 -15.46 -9.01 11.75
CA HIS A 588 -15.66 -10.35 12.30
C HIS A 588 -15.73 -10.36 13.83
N TYR A 589 -14.86 -9.59 14.49
CA TYR A 589 -14.82 -9.47 15.96
C TYR A 589 -15.77 -8.40 16.54
N GLY A 590 -16.58 -7.74 15.70
CA GLY A 590 -17.54 -6.71 16.14
C GLY A 590 -16.89 -5.39 16.58
N LEU A 591 -15.74 -5.04 16.00
CA LEU A 591 -14.92 -3.88 16.36
C LEU A 591 -15.05 -2.68 15.41
N GLU A 592 -15.84 -2.80 14.34
CA GLU A 592 -16.00 -1.76 13.31
C GLU A 592 -16.55 -0.43 13.83
N ALA A 593 -17.27 -0.44 14.97
CA ALA A 593 -17.71 0.78 15.65
C ALA A 593 -16.59 1.49 16.45
N TYR A 594 -15.46 0.82 16.67
CA TYR A 594 -14.36 1.30 17.53
C TYR A 594 -13.09 1.61 16.76
N MET A 595 -12.82 0.87 15.68
CA MET A 595 -11.57 0.99 14.93
C MET A 595 -11.71 0.56 13.47
N GLU A 596 -10.91 1.18 12.62
CA GLU A 596 -10.83 0.91 11.19
C GLU A 596 -9.41 1.18 10.67
N CYS A 597 -9.05 0.59 9.53
CA CYS A 597 -7.83 0.91 8.80
C CYS A 597 -8.18 1.71 7.54
N LYS A 598 -7.63 2.92 7.44
CA LYS A 598 -7.93 3.93 6.39
C LYS A 598 -6.68 4.40 5.66
N GLY A 599 -6.89 5.13 4.57
CA GLY A 599 -5.84 5.70 3.73
C GLY A 599 -5.49 4.84 2.53
N TYR A 600 -4.67 5.39 1.65
CA TYR A 600 -4.19 4.71 0.45
C TYR A 600 -3.18 3.63 0.80
N ALA A 601 -3.16 2.56 0.02
CA ALA A 601 -2.42 1.35 0.35
C ALA A 601 -0.93 1.58 0.70
N PRO A 602 -0.13 2.36 -0.04
CA PRO A 602 1.28 2.58 0.30
C PRO A 602 1.53 3.23 1.68
N ARG A 603 0.48 3.81 2.29
CA ARG A 603 0.45 4.39 3.62
C ARG A 603 -0.95 4.35 4.22
N VAL A 604 -1.23 3.29 4.97
CA VAL A 604 -2.51 3.14 5.70
C VAL A 604 -2.35 3.54 7.16
N ALA A 605 -3.44 3.79 7.87
CA ALA A 605 -3.40 4.12 9.29
C ALA A 605 -4.55 3.45 10.02
N VAL A 606 -4.27 2.96 11.24
CA VAL A 606 -5.30 2.48 12.15
C VAL A 606 -5.91 3.69 12.86
N GLN A 607 -7.19 3.92 12.62
CA GLN A 607 -7.98 4.95 13.27
C GLN A 607 -8.88 4.32 14.33
N PHE A 608 -9.11 5.08 15.39
CA PHE A 608 -9.99 4.72 16.49
C PHE A 608 -11.08 5.78 16.58
N HIS A 609 -12.33 5.33 16.57
CA HIS A 609 -13.50 6.20 16.53
C HIS A 609 -13.75 6.92 17.86
N GLU A 610 -14.44 8.05 17.79
CA GLU A 610 -14.77 8.90 18.95
C GLU A 610 -15.89 8.25 19.78
N GLN A 611 -15.48 7.52 20.81
CA GLN A 611 -16.17 7.50 22.09
C GLN A 611 -15.23 8.20 23.07
N ASP A 612 -15.43 9.51 23.26
CA ASP A 612 -14.41 10.52 23.60
C ASP A 612 -13.40 10.16 24.70
N SER A 613 -13.79 9.43 25.73
CA SER A 613 -12.89 9.11 26.85
C SER A 613 -12.01 7.87 26.61
N GLN A 614 -12.41 6.92 25.76
CA GLN A 614 -11.74 5.63 25.64
C GLN A 614 -10.72 5.55 24.50
N ARG A 615 -10.74 6.49 23.54
CA ARG A 615 -9.88 6.44 22.35
C ARG A 615 -8.38 6.27 22.65
N PRO A 616 -7.75 7.03 23.59
CA PRO A 616 -6.34 6.83 23.93
C PRO A 616 -6.07 5.45 24.57
N ILE A 617 -7.02 4.92 25.34
CA ILE A 617 -6.95 3.61 25.99
C ILE A 617 -6.98 2.51 24.93
N LEU A 618 -7.97 2.52 24.04
CA LEU A 618 -8.09 1.51 22.97
C LEU A 618 -6.88 1.53 22.03
N LYS A 619 -6.41 2.73 21.65
CA LYS A 619 -5.18 2.87 20.86
C LYS A 619 -3.97 2.28 21.57
N SER A 620 -3.82 2.56 22.87
CA SER A 620 -2.71 2.05 23.67
C SER A 620 -2.78 0.53 23.81
N LEU A 621 -3.96 -0.02 24.11
CA LEU A 621 -4.14 -1.46 24.28
C LEU A 621 -3.84 -2.22 22.98
N TYR A 622 -4.36 -1.72 21.85
CA TYR A 622 -4.05 -2.28 20.54
C TYR A 622 -2.54 -2.24 20.24
N GLN A 623 -1.90 -1.09 20.46
CA GLN A 623 -0.45 -0.96 20.26
C GLN A 623 0.36 -1.89 21.17
N GLN A 624 -0.01 -2.00 22.45
CA GLN A 624 0.61 -2.90 23.42
C GLN A 624 0.59 -4.34 22.93
N GLU A 625 -0.59 -4.84 22.55
CA GLU A 625 -0.76 -6.25 22.20
C GLU A 625 -0.10 -6.60 20.86
N CYS A 626 -0.02 -5.66 19.93
CA CYS A 626 0.81 -5.78 18.72
C CYS A 626 2.31 -5.80 19.03
N LEU A 627 2.79 -4.89 19.88
CA LEU A 627 4.21 -4.80 20.27
C LEU A 627 4.69 -6.08 20.97
N LYS A 628 3.88 -6.62 21.89
CA LYS A 628 4.13 -7.90 22.57
C LYS A 628 4.30 -9.08 21.61
N ARG A 629 3.84 -8.95 20.36
CA ARG A 629 3.91 -9.96 19.30
C ARG A 629 4.86 -9.56 18.15
N GLY A 630 5.68 -8.53 18.35
CA GLY A 630 6.72 -8.13 17.41
C GLY A 630 6.26 -7.25 16.26
N ILE A 631 5.17 -6.48 16.42
CA ILE A 631 4.74 -5.48 15.42
C ILE A 631 4.96 -4.08 16.00
N LEU A 632 5.84 -3.29 15.39
CA LEU A 632 6.16 -1.92 15.79
C LEU A 632 5.51 -0.91 14.85
N PHE A 633 4.67 -0.04 15.40
CA PHE A 633 4.01 1.04 14.65
C PHE A 633 3.60 2.17 15.60
N THR A 634 3.32 3.34 15.04
CA THR A 634 2.73 4.46 15.79
C THR A 634 1.21 4.49 15.55
N SER A 635 0.78 5.15 14.48
CA SER A 635 -0.60 5.11 13.98
C SER A 635 -0.66 4.75 12.50
N GLY A 636 0.35 5.16 11.73
CA GLY A 636 0.50 4.82 10.32
C GLY A 636 1.30 3.53 10.12
N HIS A 637 0.95 2.82 9.06
CA HIS A 637 1.72 1.75 8.45
C HIS A 637 2.27 2.26 7.12
N ASN A 638 3.54 2.62 7.12
CA ASN A 638 4.28 3.04 5.95
C ASN A 638 4.90 1.80 5.33
N LEU A 639 4.35 1.36 4.20
CA LEU A 639 4.83 0.15 3.54
C LEU A 639 6.23 0.40 2.99
N SER A 640 7.02 -0.67 2.94
CA SER A 640 8.35 -0.70 2.35
C SER A 640 8.48 -1.90 1.42
N TYR A 641 9.30 -1.78 0.38
CA TYR A 641 9.60 -2.84 -0.57
C TYR A 641 10.06 -4.13 0.12
N SER A 642 10.80 -4.02 1.22
CA SER A 642 11.27 -5.17 1.99
C SER A 642 10.19 -5.88 2.83
N HIS A 643 8.95 -5.37 2.90
CA HIS A 643 7.85 -6.13 3.51
C HIS A 643 7.45 -7.26 2.58
N THR A 644 7.68 -8.50 3.00
CA THR A 644 7.31 -9.67 2.22
C THR A 644 5.85 -10.07 2.48
N VAL A 645 5.34 -11.00 1.67
CA VAL A 645 3.97 -11.52 1.88
C VAL A 645 3.89 -12.26 3.22
N GLU A 646 4.96 -12.92 3.64
CA GLU A 646 5.08 -13.61 4.93
C GLU A 646 5.02 -12.62 6.10
N ASP A 647 5.66 -11.45 5.98
CA ASP A 647 5.57 -10.39 6.99
C ASP A 647 4.12 -9.89 7.13
N ILE A 648 3.41 -9.70 6.01
CA ILE A 648 2.01 -9.30 6.03
C ILE A 648 1.11 -10.40 6.60
N ASP A 649 1.35 -11.66 6.25
CA ASP A 649 0.59 -12.79 6.79
C ASP A 649 0.78 -12.93 8.30
N TYR A 650 2.02 -12.81 8.79
CA TYR A 650 2.29 -12.78 10.22
C TYR A 650 1.58 -11.61 10.90
N THR A 651 1.60 -10.43 10.29
CA THR A 651 0.90 -9.24 10.79
C THR A 651 -0.61 -9.47 10.90
N LEU A 652 -1.25 -10.07 9.90
CA LEU A 652 -2.69 -10.38 9.93
C LEU A 652 -3.03 -11.44 11.00
N ARG A 653 -2.16 -12.44 11.23
CA ARG A 653 -2.33 -13.38 12.35
C ARG A 653 -2.22 -12.70 13.71
N VAL A 654 -1.30 -11.73 13.85
CA VAL A 654 -1.22 -10.88 15.04
C VAL A 654 -2.50 -10.06 15.20
N TYR A 655 -2.98 -9.39 14.15
CA TYR A 655 -4.21 -8.61 14.20
C TYR A 655 -5.42 -9.45 14.59
N ARG A 656 -5.58 -10.65 14.02
CA ARG A 656 -6.63 -11.59 14.42
C ARG A 656 -6.58 -11.89 15.92
N THR A 657 -5.39 -12.10 16.48
CA THR A 657 -5.21 -12.33 17.91
C THR A 657 -5.54 -11.10 18.75
N VAL A 658 -5.04 -9.93 18.33
CA VAL A 658 -5.22 -8.67 19.04
C VAL A 658 -6.68 -8.23 19.00
N MET A 659 -7.38 -8.41 17.89
CA MET A 659 -8.80 -8.06 17.77
C MET A 659 -9.69 -8.91 18.68
N GLU A 660 -9.39 -10.20 18.84
CA GLU A 660 -10.07 -11.02 19.83
C GLU A 660 -9.89 -10.48 21.26
N ILE A 661 -8.66 -10.07 21.62
CA ILE A 661 -8.35 -9.45 22.92
C ILE A 661 -9.09 -8.12 23.09
N MET A 662 -9.05 -7.25 22.07
CA MET A 662 -9.75 -5.97 22.08
C MET A 662 -11.25 -6.15 22.29
N ALA A 663 -11.87 -7.12 21.60
CA ALA A 663 -13.29 -7.41 21.75
C ALA A 663 -13.63 -7.90 23.16
N GLN A 664 -12.76 -8.72 23.78
CA GLN A 664 -12.92 -9.14 25.18
C GLN A 664 -12.77 -7.97 26.16
N ALA A 665 -11.75 -7.13 25.96
CA ALA A 665 -11.49 -5.97 26.81
C ALA A 665 -12.66 -4.97 26.77
N ILE A 666 -13.19 -4.67 25.58
CA ILE A 666 -14.37 -3.82 25.41
C ILE A 666 -15.61 -4.44 26.07
N ARG A 667 -15.87 -5.74 25.86
CA ARG A 667 -17.00 -6.44 26.50
C ARG A 667 -16.91 -6.48 28.03
N SER A 668 -15.72 -6.39 28.61
CA SER A 668 -15.54 -6.31 30.06
C SER A 668 -16.03 -4.99 30.67
N GLY A 669 -16.26 -3.96 29.85
CA GLY A 669 -16.64 -2.62 30.30
C GLY A 669 -15.49 -1.79 30.86
N ASN A 670 -14.29 -2.37 31.03
CA ASN A 670 -13.10 -1.69 31.54
C ASN A 670 -11.84 -2.09 30.74
N PRO A 671 -11.68 -1.59 29.50
CA PRO A 671 -10.50 -1.90 28.69
C PRO A 671 -9.19 -1.37 29.29
N GLU A 672 -9.24 -0.39 30.19
CA GLU A 672 -8.05 0.15 30.86
C GLU A 672 -7.37 -0.87 31.78
N ALA A 673 -8.16 -1.75 32.42
CA ALA A 673 -7.63 -2.82 33.28
C ALA A 673 -6.78 -3.86 32.52
N TRP A 674 -6.79 -3.84 31.18
CA TRP A 674 -5.99 -4.72 30.32
C TRP A 674 -4.66 -4.09 29.89
N LEU A 675 -4.42 -2.82 30.22
CA LEU A 675 -3.15 -2.15 29.97
C LEU A 675 -2.09 -2.57 31.00
N GLU A 676 -0.89 -2.86 30.51
CA GLU A 676 0.30 -3.17 31.32
C GLU A 676 1.21 -1.94 31.50
N GLY A 677 0.90 -0.82 30.84
CA GLY A 677 1.77 0.33 30.74
C GLY A 677 1.04 1.66 30.61
N GLU A 678 1.80 2.76 30.59
CA GLU A 678 1.25 4.11 30.48
C GLU A 678 0.76 4.39 29.05
N ILE A 679 -0.41 5.02 28.92
CA ILE A 679 -1.04 5.32 27.63
C ILE A 679 -0.21 6.28 26.76
N VAL A 680 -0.39 6.15 25.44
CA VAL A 680 0.20 7.08 24.46
C VAL A 680 -0.37 8.49 24.59
N GLN A 681 0.44 9.50 24.29
CA GLN A 681 0.06 10.91 24.37
C GLN A 681 0.34 11.62 23.03
N PRO A 682 -0.58 12.46 22.51
CA PRO A 682 -0.35 13.17 21.26
C PRO A 682 0.80 14.19 21.37
N VAL A 683 1.52 14.40 20.26
CA VAL A 683 2.57 15.42 20.16
C VAL A 683 1.98 16.81 20.34
N PHE A 684 0.96 17.14 19.54
CA PHE A 684 0.21 18.39 19.62
C PHE A 684 -0.98 18.19 20.55
N ARG A 685 -1.00 18.93 21.67
CA ARG A 685 -2.03 18.84 22.71
C ARG A 685 -2.87 20.11 22.67
N ARG A 686 -4.19 19.99 22.69
CA ARG A 686 -5.07 21.09 23.07
C ARG A 686 -5.13 21.05 24.60
N TYR A 687 -4.60 22.08 25.26
CA TYR A 687 -4.65 22.22 26.72
C TYR A 687 -5.96 22.85 27.15
#